data_AF-A0A3A4N3Q3-F1
#
_entry.id   AF-A0A3A4N3Q3-F1
#
_cell.length_a   1.000
_cell.length_b   1.000
_cell.length_c   1.000
_cell.angle_alpha   90.00
_cell.angle_beta   90.00
_cell.angle_gamma   90.00
#
_symmetry.space_group_name_H-M   'P 1'
#
loop_
_entity.id
_entity.type
_entity.pdbx_description
1 polymer ?
#
loop_
_entity_poly.entity_id
_entity_poly.type
_entity_poly.pdbx_seq_one_letter_code
_entity_poly.pdbx_strand_id
1 'polypeptide(L)'
;MYKKISDYGVIGNLQTIALVGFEGSIDWLCLPCIDSPSVFGALLDDQKGGKFSVYPAEESDSVSEYVPDTNILITRFRTSSGIFQLTDFMPVAPAAKQEERPELLRVLHGLEGSVEVAITFEPRFDYARAHTCLEEIGGGIVAAGAGSFLTLSSSFNMTIERDRAAGRVDIRAGDRHWLHLKYLSRQSARLDIDRITRLQAETEAYWREWLSKEETGLTLDFGPYRQMINRSALVLKLLYFNPTGAIAAAGTTSLPEKIGGVRNWDYRYSWIRDTAFTLQALFRLGHLSETEGYLKWIADMLSRYGTEDMRIMYGVRGEMCLPESELDHLNGYKGSQPVRIGNAAAQQKQLDIYGELMDAALLLSNYVGKINVKLWAPLRRICDYIVEHWQDKDQGIWEVRCGPYDFVYSKVMCWVALDRGITIAKRYGFPADVDLWNKTREQIQKAVHTKGWSETKKAFVQHFDTEDLDASALLFPLLNFLPADDPKMISTIEAIRRELGKDVFLYRYKTEDGLPGDEGFFLLCTFWLVDCLIELNRLEEAELILNRMEAAANPLGLFSEEYDPIWREMLGNFPQAFTHIGYINSVLSLLSRKKKQEEYPKRKTKLSLARRLFGKQLILNNGPLPKETPAHELAVQLKKSMNILRGAFFRTPEGRVAYEEMRHSKAYDDYARLSYLLKKMDLDVLKSREEKTAFWINLYNVLVIHGVVELEIRDSVKEVRNFFRRIQYQIGDMRFTPDDIEHGVLRGNRKPPHSLFPLFKADDPRLKYSLRTMDPRIHFALVCASSSCPPIDVYDPNILDEDLTVSGQTFLNSGGLSIDRNAARVSLSLVFKWYRKDFGESDEQLITFLAGFIYNEEDRKYLERHAGRLRIDFQGYDWRLNRT
;
A
#
# COMPACT_ATOMS: atom_id res chain seq x y z
N MET A 1 30.57 18.86 -16.12
CA MET A 1 29.49 18.97 -17.13
C MET A 1 28.28 18.26 -16.56
N TYR A 2 27.08 18.82 -16.70
CA TYR A 2 25.84 18.15 -16.26
C TYR A 2 25.59 16.87 -17.06
N LYS A 3 25.32 15.77 -16.34
CA LYS A 3 24.75 14.54 -16.88
C LYS A 3 23.26 14.72 -17.17
N LYS A 4 22.69 13.93 -18.08
CA LYS A 4 21.24 13.87 -18.20
C LYS A 4 20.65 13.16 -16.99
N ILE A 5 19.42 13.52 -16.60
CA ILE A 5 18.67 12.82 -15.53
C ILE A 5 18.53 11.33 -15.87
N SER A 6 18.36 11.00 -17.15
CA SER A 6 18.30 9.61 -17.65
C SER A 6 19.56 8.80 -17.39
N ASP A 7 20.70 9.43 -17.13
CA ASP A 7 22.01 8.77 -17.03
C ASP A 7 22.36 8.38 -15.58
N TYR A 8 21.36 8.35 -14.70
CA TYR A 8 21.50 7.99 -13.29
C TYR A 8 20.76 6.69 -12.93
N GLY A 9 21.43 5.86 -12.13
CA GLY A 9 20.80 4.85 -11.28
C GLY A 9 20.55 5.39 -9.86
N VAL A 10 19.75 4.67 -9.08
CA VAL A 10 19.44 4.98 -7.68
C VAL A 10 19.77 3.79 -6.78
N ILE A 11 20.41 4.08 -5.65
CA ILE A 11 20.64 3.10 -4.57
C ILE A 11 20.19 3.73 -3.24
N GLY A 12 19.91 2.93 -2.22
CA GLY A 12 19.50 3.46 -0.92
C GLY A 12 19.32 2.39 0.14
N ASN A 13 19.08 2.84 1.38
CA ASN A 13 19.02 2.00 2.58
C ASN A 13 17.72 2.18 3.39
N LEU A 14 16.66 2.70 2.75
CA LEU A 14 15.38 3.03 3.39
C LEU A 14 15.45 4.17 4.43
N GLN A 15 16.56 4.87 4.52
CA GLN A 15 16.69 6.15 5.25
C GLN A 15 17.00 7.30 4.28
N THR A 16 17.88 7.04 3.31
CA THR A 16 18.24 7.96 2.24
C THR A 16 18.51 7.22 0.93
N ILE A 17 18.76 7.98 -0.13
CA ILE A 17 19.16 7.49 -1.44
C ILE A 17 20.42 8.22 -1.96
N ALA A 18 21.09 7.59 -2.92
CA ALA A 18 22.14 8.21 -3.71
C ALA A 18 21.84 8.04 -5.21
N LEU A 19 22.17 9.04 -6.02
CA LEU A 19 22.14 8.91 -7.48
C LEU A 19 23.55 8.67 -8.03
N VAL A 20 23.67 7.58 -8.78
CA VAL A 20 24.93 7.10 -9.38
C VAL A 20 24.86 7.29 -10.89
N GLY A 21 25.67 8.18 -11.44
CA GLY A 21 25.81 8.37 -12.88
C GLY A 21 26.48 7.17 -13.55
N PHE A 22 26.15 6.91 -14.81
CA PHE A 22 26.68 5.76 -15.56
C PHE A 22 28.21 5.78 -15.76
N GLU A 23 28.85 6.94 -15.59
CA GLU A 23 30.31 7.09 -15.55
C GLU A 23 30.94 6.80 -14.17
N GLY A 24 30.15 6.35 -13.18
CA GLY A 24 30.64 5.98 -11.85
C GLY A 24 30.76 7.13 -10.84
N SER A 25 30.10 8.26 -11.08
CA SER A 25 30.02 9.37 -10.11
C SER A 25 28.75 9.36 -9.29
N ILE A 26 28.86 9.55 -7.98
CA ILE A 26 27.71 9.85 -7.12
C ILE A 26 27.61 11.36 -7.01
N ASP A 27 26.56 11.92 -7.60
CA ASP A 27 26.36 13.38 -7.72
C ASP A 27 25.22 13.90 -6.85
N TRP A 28 24.48 12.99 -6.22
CA TRP A 28 23.42 13.31 -5.26
C TRP A 28 23.47 12.34 -4.09
N LEU A 29 23.58 12.88 -2.87
CA LEU A 29 23.42 12.13 -1.62
C LEU A 29 23.09 13.11 -0.50
N CYS A 30 22.01 12.83 0.23
CA CYS A 30 21.62 13.53 1.45
C CYS A 30 21.82 12.63 2.65
N LEU A 31 22.30 13.17 3.78
CA LEU A 31 22.59 12.38 4.98
C LEU A 31 22.16 13.13 6.26
N PRO A 32 21.60 12.42 7.26
CA PRO A 32 21.35 10.98 7.28
C PRO A 32 20.07 10.55 6.56
N CYS A 33 19.10 11.45 6.39
CA CYS A 33 17.80 11.14 5.80
C CYS A 33 17.69 11.73 4.38
N ILE A 34 16.72 11.24 3.61
CA ILE A 34 16.46 11.70 2.23
C ILE A 34 16.17 13.22 2.16
N ASP A 35 15.48 13.78 3.15
CA ASP A 35 15.13 15.21 3.25
C ASP A 35 16.24 16.06 3.93
N SER A 36 17.35 15.44 4.34
CA SER A 36 18.47 16.16 4.98
C SER A 36 19.25 17.00 3.96
N PRO A 37 20.08 17.95 4.42
CA PRO A 37 20.98 18.67 3.52
C PRO A 37 21.91 17.75 2.74
N SER A 38 22.20 18.12 1.49
CA SER A 38 23.08 17.31 0.65
C SER A 38 24.53 17.36 1.15
N VAL A 39 25.24 16.24 0.95
CA VAL A 39 26.70 16.15 1.07
C VAL A 39 27.36 16.00 -0.30
N PHE A 40 26.61 15.51 -1.29
CA PHE A 40 26.92 15.57 -2.71
C PHE A 40 25.72 16.18 -3.42
N GLY A 41 25.96 17.21 -4.20
CA GLY A 41 24.97 18.02 -4.90
C GLY A 41 25.42 18.45 -6.28
N ALA A 42 26.39 17.74 -6.89
CA ALA A 42 26.82 17.98 -8.26
C ALA A 42 25.68 17.89 -9.29
N LEU A 43 24.58 17.23 -8.93
CA LEU A 43 23.32 17.28 -9.68
C LEU A 43 22.77 18.72 -9.81
N LEU A 44 22.87 19.54 -8.76
CA LEU A 44 22.36 20.92 -8.73
C LEU A 44 23.41 21.95 -9.15
N ASP A 45 24.69 21.65 -8.95
CA ASP A 45 25.80 22.46 -9.46
C ASP A 45 27.05 21.60 -9.64
N ASP A 46 27.41 21.32 -10.89
CA ASP A 46 28.49 20.37 -11.23
C ASP A 46 29.90 20.84 -10.81
N GLN A 47 30.05 22.10 -10.41
CA GLN A 47 31.30 22.68 -9.94
C GLN A 47 31.34 22.84 -8.42
N LYS A 48 30.23 23.29 -7.81
CA LYS A 48 30.19 23.63 -6.38
C LYS A 48 29.59 22.52 -5.51
N GLY A 49 28.72 21.70 -6.07
CA GLY A 49 27.89 20.77 -5.33
C GLY A 49 28.62 19.56 -4.75
N GLY A 50 29.84 19.28 -5.20
CA GLY A 50 30.63 18.13 -4.72
C GLY A 50 30.09 16.78 -5.19
N LYS A 51 30.96 15.77 -5.19
CA LYS A 51 30.70 14.45 -5.76
C LYS A 51 31.63 13.38 -5.20
N PHE A 52 31.30 12.12 -5.49
CA PHE A 52 32.18 10.99 -5.25
C PHE A 52 32.32 10.16 -6.53
N SER A 53 33.43 10.29 -7.25
CA SER A 53 33.65 9.65 -8.55
C SER A 53 34.66 8.51 -8.51
N VAL A 54 34.35 7.44 -9.22
CA VAL A 54 35.24 6.32 -9.54
C VAL A 54 35.14 6.09 -11.04
N TYR A 55 36.20 6.40 -11.79
CA TYR A 55 36.16 6.35 -13.25
C TYR A 55 37.53 5.93 -13.83
N PRO A 56 37.58 5.29 -15.00
CA PRO A 56 38.85 4.95 -15.66
C PRO A 56 39.69 6.19 -15.98
N ALA A 57 41.02 6.10 -15.84
CA ALA A 57 41.92 7.21 -16.18
C ALA A 57 42.05 7.47 -17.69
N GLU A 58 41.62 6.52 -18.52
CA GLU A 58 41.57 6.59 -19.99
C GLU A 58 40.13 6.67 -20.51
N GLU A 59 39.96 6.93 -21.81
CA GLU A 59 38.64 6.91 -22.44
C GLU A 59 37.96 5.55 -22.31
N SER A 60 36.65 5.56 -22.08
CA SER A 60 35.89 4.34 -21.79
C SER A 60 34.44 4.44 -22.22
N ASP A 61 33.86 3.28 -22.55
CA ASP A 61 32.42 3.10 -22.55
C ASP A 61 31.97 2.46 -21.24
N SER A 62 30.75 2.75 -20.80
CA SER A 62 30.16 2.18 -19.60
C SER A 62 28.75 1.64 -19.84
N VAL A 63 28.43 0.51 -19.20
CA VAL A 63 27.06 -0.03 -19.14
C VAL A 63 26.70 -0.27 -17.69
N SER A 64 25.53 0.22 -17.28
CA SER A 64 25.00 0.02 -15.94
C SER A 64 23.80 -0.92 -15.93
N GLU A 65 23.72 -1.80 -14.94
CA GLU A 65 22.61 -2.70 -14.68
C GLU A 65 22.46 -2.91 -13.18
N TYR A 66 21.24 -3.22 -12.72
CA TYR A 66 21.06 -3.69 -11.35
C TYR A 66 21.35 -5.18 -11.27
N VAL A 67 21.91 -5.62 -10.14
CA VAL A 67 21.81 -7.04 -9.77
C VAL A 67 20.32 -7.41 -9.76
N PRO A 68 19.90 -8.48 -10.47
CA PRO A 68 18.49 -8.80 -10.66
C PRO A 68 17.71 -8.82 -9.34
N ASP A 69 16.53 -8.18 -9.36
CA ASP A 69 15.61 -8.05 -8.23
C ASP A 69 16.21 -7.38 -6.98
N THR A 70 17.16 -6.46 -7.17
CA THR A 70 17.76 -5.66 -6.08
C THR A 70 17.93 -4.18 -6.45
N ASN A 71 18.32 -3.38 -5.45
CA ASN A 71 18.82 -2.00 -5.61
C ASN A 71 20.35 -1.91 -5.46
N ILE A 72 21.08 -2.94 -5.92
CA ILE A 72 22.54 -2.93 -6.02
C ILE A 72 22.91 -2.65 -7.47
N LEU A 73 23.62 -1.54 -7.70
CA LEU A 73 23.98 -1.11 -9.04
C LEU A 73 25.35 -1.64 -9.43
N ILE A 74 25.45 -2.17 -10.64
CA ILE A 74 26.70 -2.57 -11.27
C ILE A 74 26.93 -1.68 -12.49
N THR A 75 28.10 -1.07 -12.56
CA THR A 75 28.58 -0.35 -13.75
C THR A 75 29.84 -1.03 -14.25
N ARG A 76 29.86 -1.47 -15.51
CA ARG A 76 31.04 -2.03 -16.16
C ARG A 76 31.65 -1.02 -17.11
N PHE A 77 32.94 -0.79 -16.96
CA PHE A 77 33.73 0.10 -17.80
C PHE A 77 34.61 -0.73 -18.72
N ARG A 78 34.55 -0.43 -20.01
CA ARG A 78 35.45 -1.01 -21.03
C ARG A 78 36.38 0.07 -21.52
N THR A 79 37.68 -0.20 -21.44
CA THR A 79 38.74 0.67 -21.93
C THR A 79 39.59 -0.04 -22.98
N SER A 80 40.64 0.63 -23.48
CA SER A 80 41.61 0.00 -24.36
C SER A 80 42.50 -1.04 -23.64
N SER A 81 42.70 -0.87 -22.33
CA SER A 81 43.61 -1.69 -21.51
C SER A 81 42.92 -2.82 -20.75
N GLY A 82 41.59 -2.79 -20.62
CA GLY A 82 40.85 -3.84 -19.93
C GLY A 82 39.40 -3.49 -19.61
N ILE A 83 38.82 -4.29 -18.70
CA ILE A 83 37.45 -4.13 -18.22
C ILE A 83 37.45 -4.22 -16.69
N PHE A 84 36.84 -3.25 -16.02
CA PHE A 84 36.53 -3.35 -14.59
C PHE A 84 35.06 -3.11 -14.30
N GLN A 85 34.60 -3.68 -13.20
CA GLN A 85 33.26 -3.54 -12.68
C GLN A 85 33.29 -2.71 -11.39
N LEU A 86 32.39 -1.74 -11.31
CA LEU A 86 32.05 -1.02 -10.09
C LEU A 86 30.71 -1.54 -9.56
N THR A 87 30.65 -1.89 -8.29
CA THR A 87 29.42 -2.27 -7.60
C THR A 87 29.13 -1.30 -6.48
N ASP A 88 28.01 -0.59 -6.59
CA ASP A 88 27.56 0.44 -5.66
C ASP A 88 26.31 -0.04 -4.90
N PHE A 89 26.35 0.02 -3.57
CA PHE A 89 25.20 -0.30 -2.73
C PHE A 89 25.23 0.39 -1.38
N MET A 90 24.05 0.54 -0.78
CA MET A 90 23.88 0.99 0.60
C MET A 90 23.27 -0.16 1.41
N PRO A 91 23.90 -0.61 2.51
CA PRO A 91 23.40 -1.73 3.28
C PRO A 91 22.03 -1.44 3.90
N VAL A 92 21.12 -2.40 3.80
CA VAL A 92 19.82 -2.33 4.48
C VAL A 92 19.93 -3.06 5.81
N ALA A 93 19.80 -2.33 6.92
CA ALA A 93 19.81 -2.93 8.25
C ALA A 93 18.49 -3.69 8.52
N PRO A 94 18.52 -4.88 9.13
CA PRO A 94 17.31 -5.52 9.66
C PRO A 94 16.63 -4.60 10.70
N ALA A 95 15.30 -4.66 10.81
CA ALA A 95 14.52 -3.79 11.70
C ALA A 95 15.01 -3.76 13.18
N ALA A 96 15.68 -4.82 13.65
CA ALA A 96 16.25 -4.90 15.00
C ALA A 96 17.57 -4.12 15.21
N LYS A 97 18.21 -3.60 14.15
CA LYS A 97 19.49 -2.87 14.19
C LYS A 97 19.36 -1.43 13.66
N GLN A 98 18.18 -0.84 13.80
CA GLN A 98 17.77 0.41 13.15
C GLN A 98 18.52 1.67 13.62
N GLU A 99 19.31 1.57 14.70
CA GLU A 99 20.20 2.64 15.18
C GLU A 99 21.52 2.76 14.38
N GLU A 100 21.76 1.87 13.41
CA GLU A 100 22.94 1.94 12.55
C GLU A 100 22.89 3.14 11.59
N ARG A 101 24.01 3.86 11.51
CA ARG A 101 24.18 5.08 10.71
C ARG A 101 24.31 4.73 9.23
N PRO A 102 23.87 5.58 8.29
CA PRO A 102 23.99 5.29 6.87
C PRO A 102 25.43 4.98 6.42
N GLU A 103 25.54 3.93 5.61
CA GLU A 103 26.79 3.48 4.99
C GLU A 103 26.61 3.41 3.47
N LEU A 104 27.69 3.70 2.74
CA LEU A 104 27.76 3.54 1.29
C LEU A 104 29.03 2.75 0.95
N LEU A 105 28.88 1.72 0.13
CA LEU A 105 29.97 0.86 -0.30
C LEU A 105 30.11 0.88 -1.81
N ARG A 106 31.36 0.98 -2.25
CA ARG A 106 31.76 0.91 -3.65
C ARG A 106 32.86 -0.14 -3.79
N VAL A 107 32.62 -1.16 -4.60
CA VAL A 107 33.55 -2.28 -4.81
C VAL A 107 34.00 -2.29 -6.25
N LEU A 108 35.31 -2.18 -6.46
CA LEU A 108 35.93 -2.26 -7.77
C LEU A 108 36.44 -3.68 -7.97
N HIS A 109 36.19 -4.28 -9.14
CA HIS A 109 36.61 -5.63 -9.49
C HIS A 109 37.15 -5.66 -10.92
N GLY A 110 38.43 -6.02 -11.08
CA GLY A 110 39.02 -6.19 -12.41
C GLY A 110 38.53 -7.47 -13.07
N LEU A 111 37.97 -7.37 -14.27
CA LEU A 111 37.44 -8.51 -15.01
C LEU A 111 38.42 -9.00 -16.07
N GLU A 112 39.07 -8.07 -16.77
CA GLU A 112 39.98 -8.36 -17.87
C GLU A 112 41.06 -7.29 -17.94
N GLY A 113 42.29 -7.67 -18.32
CA GLY A 113 43.39 -6.74 -18.53
C GLY A 113 43.82 -6.02 -17.24
N SER A 114 44.29 -4.79 -17.40
CA SER A 114 44.73 -3.92 -16.30
C SER A 114 44.26 -2.50 -16.59
N VAL A 115 43.43 -1.94 -15.72
CA VAL A 115 42.85 -0.60 -15.89
C VAL A 115 43.30 0.30 -14.74
N GLU A 116 43.89 1.44 -15.07
CA GLU A 116 44.15 2.50 -14.08
C GLU A 116 42.84 3.24 -13.79
N VAL A 117 42.43 3.28 -12.53
CA VAL A 117 41.19 3.91 -12.08
C VAL A 117 41.50 5.12 -11.21
N ALA A 118 40.85 6.23 -11.50
CA ALA A 118 40.92 7.47 -10.75
C ALA A 118 39.71 7.62 -9.82
N ILE A 119 39.98 8.02 -8.58
CA ILE A 119 38.98 8.20 -7.52
C ILE A 119 39.06 9.64 -7.02
N THR A 120 37.91 10.31 -6.94
CA THR A 120 37.79 11.65 -6.34
C THR A 120 36.69 11.65 -5.30
N PHE A 121 37.02 12.08 -4.09
CA PHE A 121 36.09 12.27 -2.98
C PHE A 121 36.02 13.75 -2.60
N GLU A 122 34.91 14.39 -2.94
CA GLU A 122 34.72 15.84 -2.82
C GLU A 122 33.38 16.15 -2.12
N PRO A 123 33.27 15.93 -0.80
CA PRO A 123 32.05 16.25 -0.06
C PRO A 123 31.87 17.76 0.09
N ARG A 124 30.61 18.21 0.03
CA ARG A 124 30.18 19.61 0.19
C ARG A 124 28.93 19.66 1.06
N PHE A 125 29.15 19.84 2.36
CA PHE A 125 28.07 19.81 3.35
C PHE A 125 27.10 20.99 3.20
N ASP A 126 25.85 20.73 3.59
CA ASP A 126 24.78 21.72 3.64
C ASP A 126 24.56 22.43 2.30
N TYR A 127 24.40 21.64 1.23
CA TYR A 127 24.25 22.15 -0.14
C TYR A 127 25.42 23.05 -0.57
N ALA A 128 26.64 22.68 -0.18
CA ALA A 128 27.86 23.48 -0.37
C ALA A 128 27.87 24.86 0.32
N ARG A 129 26.98 25.13 1.29
CA ARG A 129 27.03 26.35 2.10
C ARG A 129 28.10 26.28 3.19
N ALA A 130 28.40 25.08 3.68
CA ALA A 130 29.35 24.89 4.76
C ALA A 130 30.78 24.68 4.22
N HIS A 131 31.76 25.28 4.91
CA HIS A 131 33.16 24.96 4.68
C HIS A 131 33.45 23.50 5.06
N THR A 132 34.14 22.79 4.18
CA THR A 132 34.48 21.36 4.38
C THR A 132 35.97 21.22 4.66
N CYS A 133 36.31 20.58 5.79
CA CYS A 133 37.69 20.26 6.15
C CYS A 133 37.95 18.77 5.93
N LEU A 134 39.10 18.43 5.35
CA LEU A 134 39.54 17.05 5.17
C LEU A 134 40.75 16.76 6.06
N GLU A 135 40.78 15.55 6.64
CA GLU A 135 41.87 15.05 7.47
C GLU A 135 42.23 13.62 7.04
N GLU A 136 43.52 13.35 6.83
CA GLU A 136 44.01 11.99 6.61
C GLU A 136 44.04 11.23 7.93
N ILE A 137 43.49 10.01 7.93
CA ILE A 137 43.53 9.11 9.07
C ILE A 137 44.09 7.76 8.63
N GLY A 138 44.48 6.92 9.59
CA GLY A 138 44.97 5.58 9.29
C GLY A 138 43.95 4.75 8.51
N GLY A 139 44.19 4.57 7.20
CA GLY A 139 43.35 3.80 6.27
C GLY A 139 42.28 4.60 5.52
N GLY A 140 42.27 5.94 5.58
CA GLY A 140 41.23 6.72 4.91
C GLY A 140 41.24 8.22 5.15
N ILE A 141 40.11 8.88 4.87
CA ILE A 141 39.90 10.32 4.97
C ILE A 141 38.67 10.60 5.84
N VAL A 142 38.76 11.59 6.72
CA VAL A 142 37.60 12.18 7.42
C VAL A 142 37.29 13.54 6.80
N ALA A 143 36.04 13.75 6.41
CA ALA A 143 35.51 15.05 6.01
C ALA A 143 34.58 15.59 7.08
N ALA A 144 34.72 16.86 7.47
CA ALA A 144 33.88 17.50 8.47
C ALA A 144 33.34 18.85 7.98
N GLY A 145 32.07 19.12 8.27
CA GLY A 145 31.37 20.36 7.91
C GLY A 145 29.95 20.38 8.48
N ALA A 146 29.40 21.56 8.74
CA ALA A 146 28.04 21.75 9.28
C ALA A 146 27.71 20.89 10.52
N GLY A 147 28.68 20.70 11.44
CA GLY A 147 28.50 19.86 12.64
C GLY A 147 28.41 18.34 12.38
N SER A 148 28.59 17.91 11.13
CA SER A 148 28.61 16.51 10.70
C SER A 148 30.00 16.08 10.22
N PHE A 149 30.19 14.77 10.08
CA PHE A 149 31.40 14.22 9.48
C PHE A 149 31.14 12.91 8.73
N LEU A 150 31.95 12.68 7.71
CA LEU A 150 31.99 11.49 6.87
C LEU A 150 33.36 10.84 6.98
N THR A 151 33.40 9.53 7.09
CA THR A 151 34.66 8.78 7.08
C THR A 151 34.69 7.86 5.89
N LEU A 152 35.62 8.12 4.96
CA LEU A 152 35.92 7.28 3.81
C LEU A 152 37.09 6.37 4.16
N SER A 153 36.86 5.06 4.18
CA SER A 153 37.89 4.04 4.28
C SER A 153 38.21 3.49 2.89
N SER A 154 39.48 3.28 2.56
CA SER A 154 39.92 2.82 1.24
C SER A 154 40.98 1.71 1.33
N SER A 155 40.93 0.76 0.39
CA SER A 155 41.94 -0.33 0.31
C SER A 155 43.25 0.09 -0.36
N PHE A 156 43.33 1.35 -0.80
CA PHE A 156 44.48 1.99 -1.44
C PHE A 156 44.64 3.40 -0.86
N ASN A 157 45.78 4.02 -1.10
CA ASN A 157 46.07 5.34 -0.56
C ASN A 157 45.26 6.42 -1.28
N MET A 158 44.72 7.34 -0.48
CA MET A 158 44.07 8.57 -0.92
C MET A 158 44.86 9.73 -0.33
N THR A 159 45.06 10.80 -1.10
CA THR A 159 45.77 12.01 -0.67
C THR A 159 44.86 13.21 -0.74
N ILE A 160 44.97 14.12 0.22
CA ILE A 160 44.21 15.37 0.21
C ILE A 160 44.82 16.35 -0.81
N GLU A 161 43.98 16.83 -1.72
CA GLU A 161 44.28 17.88 -2.69
C GLU A 161 43.39 19.10 -2.39
N ARG A 162 43.89 20.04 -1.58
CA ARG A 162 43.14 21.24 -1.13
C ARG A 162 41.84 20.89 -0.40
N ASP A 163 40.73 20.82 -1.12
CA ASP A 163 39.34 20.67 -0.66
C ASP A 163 38.66 19.39 -1.16
N ARG A 164 39.44 18.47 -1.74
CA ARG A 164 39.03 17.12 -2.14
C ARG A 164 40.11 16.10 -1.74
N ALA A 165 39.77 14.81 -1.76
CA ALA A 165 40.76 13.73 -1.71
C ALA A 165 40.77 12.99 -3.05
N ALA A 166 41.96 12.63 -3.51
CA ALA A 166 42.17 11.91 -4.77
C ALA A 166 42.97 10.63 -4.54
N GLY A 167 42.72 9.62 -5.36
CA GLY A 167 43.47 8.37 -5.37
C GLY A 167 43.52 7.76 -6.77
N ARG A 168 44.53 6.94 -7.00
CA ARG A 168 44.70 6.16 -8.23
C ARG A 168 45.06 4.73 -7.87
N VAL A 169 44.50 3.77 -8.59
CA VAL A 169 44.76 2.34 -8.38
C VAL A 169 44.75 1.61 -9.71
N ASP A 170 45.75 0.77 -9.93
CA ASP A 170 45.78 -0.18 -11.05
C ASP A 170 45.02 -1.43 -10.66
N ILE A 171 43.98 -1.78 -11.42
CA ILE A 171 43.14 -2.93 -11.14
C ILE A 171 43.36 -3.98 -12.23
N ARG A 172 43.94 -5.12 -11.84
CA ARG A 172 44.13 -6.25 -12.75
C ARG A 172 42.97 -7.24 -12.67
N ALA A 173 42.85 -8.08 -13.68
CA ALA A 173 41.90 -9.19 -13.66
C ALA A 173 42.02 -10.01 -12.37
N GLY A 174 40.91 -10.11 -11.62
CA GLY A 174 40.81 -10.78 -10.32
C GLY A 174 41.04 -9.89 -9.09
N ASP A 175 41.59 -8.68 -9.25
CA ASP A 175 41.80 -7.75 -8.15
C ASP A 175 40.46 -7.18 -7.65
N ARG A 176 40.35 -6.99 -6.34
CA ARG A 176 39.22 -6.30 -5.71
C ARG A 176 39.72 -5.17 -4.82
N HIS A 177 39.07 -4.02 -4.94
CA HIS A 177 39.32 -2.85 -4.10
C HIS A 177 38.01 -2.33 -3.53
N TRP A 178 38.08 -1.75 -2.33
CA TRP A 178 36.91 -1.31 -1.58
C TRP A 178 37.04 0.14 -1.16
N LEU A 179 35.91 0.83 -1.22
CA LEU A 179 35.65 2.14 -0.66
C LEU A 179 34.43 2.03 0.25
N HIS A 180 34.56 2.48 1.50
CA HIS A 180 33.49 2.42 2.50
C HIS A 180 33.30 3.79 3.15
N LEU A 181 32.19 4.44 2.84
CA LEU A 181 31.80 5.74 3.39
C LEU A 181 30.81 5.54 4.54
N LYS A 182 31.12 6.09 5.72
CA LYS A 182 30.28 6.02 6.92
C LYS A 182 29.89 7.41 7.41
N TYR A 183 28.61 7.62 7.68
CA TYR A 183 28.12 8.85 8.31
C TYR A 183 28.36 8.84 9.82
N LEU A 184 28.86 9.96 10.36
CA LEU A 184 29.14 10.18 11.79
C LEU A 184 30.02 9.11 12.47
N SER A 185 30.87 8.35 11.78
CA SER A 185 31.78 7.38 12.44
C SER A 185 33.23 7.87 12.49
N ARG A 186 33.79 8.20 13.66
CA ARG A 186 35.21 8.59 13.83
C ARG A 186 36.16 7.43 14.11
N GLN A 187 35.64 6.19 14.08
CA GLN A 187 36.46 4.99 14.31
C GLN A 187 37.48 4.78 13.17
N SER A 188 38.56 4.03 13.46
CA SER A 188 39.63 3.65 12.53
C SER A 188 39.07 3.33 11.13
N ALA A 189 39.68 3.89 10.08
CA ALA A 189 39.31 3.64 8.69
C ALA A 189 39.87 2.31 8.13
N ARG A 190 40.09 1.31 9.00
CA ARG A 190 40.46 -0.03 8.52
C ARG A 190 39.22 -0.72 7.96
N LEU A 191 39.36 -1.25 6.76
CA LEU A 191 38.32 -2.02 6.10
C LEU A 191 38.21 -3.41 6.73
N ASP A 192 36.99 -3.82 7.03
CA ASP A 192 36.64 -5.19 7.40
C ASP A 192 35.99 -5.86 6.19
N ILE A 193 36.80 -6.54 5.38
CA ILE A 193 36.37 -7.14 4.10
C ILE A 193 35.32 -8.23 4.32
N ASP A 194 35.42 -8.98 5.42
CA ASP A 194 34.45 -10.02 5.77
C ASP A 194 33.10 -9.42 6.11
N ARG A 195 33.08 -8.32 6.89
CA ARG A 195 31.84 -7.56 7.14
C ARG A 195 31.27 -7.00 5.84
N ILE A 196 32.07 -6.38 4.99
CA ILE A 196 31.60 -5.79 3.72
C ILE A 196 30.95 -6.86 2.84
N THR A 197 31.59 -8.01 2.71
CA THR A 197 31.07 -9.13 1.92
C THR A 197 29.75 -9.66 2.49
N ARG A 198 29.64 -9.78 3.83
CA ARG A 198 28.37 -10.13 4.48
C ARG A 198 27.28 -9.09 4.24
N LEU A 199 27.59 -7.80 4.37
CA LEU A 199 26.62 -6.73 4.14
C LEU A 199 26.07 -6.74 2.72
N GLN A 200 26.92 -7.00 1.72
CA GLN A 200 26.45 -7.15 0.34
C GLN A 200 25.46 -8.32 0.22
N ALA A 201 25.81 -9.49 0.74
CA ALA A 201 24.96 -10.68 0.68
C ALA A 201 23.63 -10.49 1.44
N GLU A 202 23.66 -9.87 2.62
CA GLU A 202 22.48 -9.53 3.42
C GLU A 202 21.59 -8.51 2.69
N THR A 203 22.18 -7.52 2.01
CA THR A 203 21.44 -6.53 1.22
C THR A 203 20.78 -7.16 0.00
N GLU A 204 21.48 -8.04 -0.72
CA GLU A 204 20.90 -8.81 -1.82
C GLU A 204 19.73 -9.68 -1.35
N ALA A 205 19.92 -10.39 -0.23
CA ALA A 205 18.88 -11.24 0.36
C ALA A 205 17.66 -10.42 0.76
N TYR A 206 17.86 -9.26 1.40
CA TYR A 206 16.78 -8.37 1.80
C TYR A 206 15.88 -7.97 0.62
N TRP A 207 16.46 -7.48 -0.47
CA TRP A 207 15.67 -7.00 -1.61
C TRP A 207 14.90 -8.13 -2.28
N ARG A 208 15.54 -9.30 -2.48
CA ARG A 208 14.90 -10.47 -3.09
C ARG A 208 13.79 -11.02 -2.19
N GLU A 209 14.04 -11.10 -0.88
CA GLU A 209 13.04 -11.54 0.10
C GLU A 209 11.83 -10.60 0.10
N TRP A 210 12.08 -9.28 0.20
CA TRP A 210 11.02 -8.28 0.19
C TRP A 210 10.17 -8.36 -1.08
N LEU A 211 10.80 -8.44 -2.25
CA LEU A 211 10.08 -8.50 -3.53
C LEU A 211 9.29 -9.80 -3.70
N SER A 212 9.77 -10.91 -3.13
CA SER A 212 9.07 -12.21 -3.16
C SER A 212 7.91 -12.31 -2.16
N LYS A 213 7.73 -11.30 -1.30
CA LYS A 213 6.79 -11.34 -0.18
C LYS A 213 5.36 -11.17 -0.69
N GLU A 214 4.60 -12.26 -0.72
CA GLU A 214 3.15 -12.25 -1.01
C GLU A 214 2.37 -12.18 0.32
N GLU A 215 2.02 -10.97 0.76
CA GLU A 215 1.22 -10.78 1.99
C GLU A 215 -0.26 -10.72 1.69
N THR A 216 -0.66 -10.15 0.54
CA THR A 216 -2.08 -10.01 0.15
C THR A 216 -2.65 -11.18 -0.64
N GLY A 217 -1.77 -12.03 -1.18
CA GLY A 217 -2.06 -13.18 -2.04
C GLY A 217 -2.90 -12.86 -3.29
N LEU A 218 -2.86 -11.59 -3.70
CA LEU A 218 -3.12 -11.18 -5.07
C LEU A 218 -1.95 -11.67 -5.94
N THR A 219 -2.04 -12.88 -6.48
CA THR A 219 -1.06 -13.35 -7.46
C THR A 219 -1.53 -12.99 -8.87
N LEU A 220 -0.82 -12.07 -9.52
CA LEU A 220 -0.96 -11.78 -10.94
C LEU A 220 0.29 -12.29 -11.68
N ASP A 221 0.06 -12.97 -12.80
CA ASP A 221 1.15 -13.23 -13.74
C ASP A 221 1.42 -11.93 -14.50
N PHE A 222 2.56 -11.31 -14.19
CA PHE A 222 2.96 -10.06 -14.83
C PHE A 222 3.45 -10.27 -16.26
N GLY A 223 3.70 -11.51 -16.69
CA GLY A 223 4.17 -11.83 -18.04
C GLY A 223 5.37 -10.96 -18.44
N PRO A 224 5.29 -10.24 -19.57
CA PRO A 224 6.40 -9.39 -20.04
C PRO A 224 6.68 -8.18 -19.14
N TYR A 225 5.71 -7.73 -18.34
CA TYR A 225 5.83 -6.53 -17.51
C TYR A 225 6.59 -6.76 -16.20
N ARG A 226 6.91 -8.02 -15.87
CA ARG A 226 7.49 -8.42 -14.57
C ARG A 226 8.72 -7.60 -14.19
N GLN A 227 9.64 -7.40 -15.12
CA GLN A 227 10.90 -6.69 -14.85
C GLN A 227 10.65 -5.22 -14.46
N MET A 228 9.78 -4.54 -15.19
CA MET A 228 9.48 -3.13 -14.97
C MET A 228 8.60 -2.90 -13.74
N ILE A 229 7.67 -3.83 -13.46
CA ILE A 229 6.90 -3.85 -12.21
C ILE A 229 7.82 -4.04 -11.01
N ASN A 230 8.72 -5.03 -11.05
CA ASN A 230 9.69 -5.27 -10.00
C ASN A 230 10.57 -4.04 -9.75
N ARG A 231 11.06 -3.42 -10.83
CA ARG A 231 11.88 -2.21 -10.74
C ARG A 231 11.10 -1.05 -10.11
N SER A 232 9.87 -0.81 -10.57
CA SER A 232 9.00 0.24 -10.01
C SER A 232 8.68 0.00 -8.54
N ALA A 233 8.40 -1.24 -8.14
CA ALA A 233 8.15 -1.60 -6.75
C ALA A 233 9.39 -1.33 -5.86
N LEU A 234 10.57 -1.71 -6.33
CA LEU A 234 11.84 -1.45 -5.63
C LEU A 234 12.14 0.04 -5.48
N VAL A 235 11.77 0.88 -6.45
CA VAL A 235 11.88 2.34 -6.35
C VAL A 235 10.94 2.90 -5.29
N LEU A 236 9.66 2.49 -5.30
CA LEU A 236 8.71 2.90 -4.27
C LEU A 236 9.17 2.48 -2.87
N LYS A 237 9.80 1.30 -2.76
CA LYS A 237 10.39 0.85 -1.50
C LYS A 237 11.61 1.68 -1.08
N LEU A 238 12.43 2.17 -2.01
CA LEU A 238 13.54 3.09 -1.68
C LEU A 238 13.04 4.43 -1.15
N LEU A 239 11.90 4.91 -1.65
CA LEU A 239 11.26 6.15 -1.20
C LEU A 239 10.48 5.98 0.12
N TYR A 240 10.26 4.74 0.56
CA TYR A 240 9.70 4.43 1.88
C TYR A 240 10.74 4.64 2.98
N PHE A 241 10.47 5.62 3.85
CA PHE A 241 11.31 5.93 5.00
C PHE A 241 10.98 5.01 6.18
N ASN A 242 11.76 3.94 6.32
CA ASN A 242 11.50 2.85 7.26
C ASN A 242 11.37 3.28 8.75
N PRO A 243 12.05 4.33 9.26
CA PRO A 243 11.90 4.76 10.65
C PRO A 243 10.49 5.21 11.05
N THR A 244 9.72 5.81 10.14
CA THR A 244 8.37 6.32 10.45
C THR A 244 7.28 5.69 9.59
N GLY A 245 7.62 5.14 8.43
CA GLY A 245 6.68 4.69 7.43
C GLY A 245 6.18 5.78 6.48
N ALA A 246 6.73 7.00 6.58
CA ALA A 246 6.48 8.06 5.61
C ALA A 246 7.07 7.69 4.24
N ILE A 247 6.48 8.20 3.15
CA ILE A 247 6.93 7.94 1.79
C ILE A 247 7.23 9.27 1.11
N ALA A 248 8.45 9.43 0.61
CA ALA A 248 8.84 10.63 -0.13
C ALA A 248 8.26 10.65 -1.55
N ALA A 249 7.85 11.81 -2.05
CA ALA A 249 7.32 11.96 -3.41
C ALA A 249 8.40 11.70 -4.48
N ALA A 250 9.65 12.10 -4.21
CA ALA A 250 10.79 11.82 -5.07
C ALA A 250 12.13 11.77 -4.31
N GLY A 251 13.16 11.30 -5.02
CA GLY A 251 14.53 11.21 -4.51
C GLY A 251 15.32 12.53 -4.45
N THR A 252 14.86 13.56 -5.15
CA THR A 252 15.61 14.80 -5.42
C THR A 252 14.82 16.06 -5.13
N THR A 253 15.52 17.18 -5.18
CA THR A 253 14.94 18.52 -5.22
C THR A 253 15.40 19.25 -6.47
N SER A 254 14.64 20.27 -6.88
CA SER A 254 15.04 21.33 -7.79
C SER A 254 15.50 20.87 -9.16
N LEU A 255 15.04 19.70 -9.60
CA LEU A 255 15.13 19.33 -11.00
C LEU A 255 14.01 20.03 -11.77
N PRO A 256 14.33 20.58 -12.96
CA PRO A 256 13.42 21.46 -13.66
C PRO A 256 12.34 20.73 -14.44
N GLU A 257 11.09 21.18 -14.34
CA GLU A 257 9.98 20.82 -15.25
C GLU A 257 10.24 21.33 -16.69
N LYS A 258 11.13 22.32 -16.85
CA LYS A 258 11.64 22.80 -18.14
C LYS A 258 13.05 23.32 -17.97
N ILE A 259 14.02 22.84 -18.76
CA ILE A 259 15.42 23.30 -18.65
C ILE A 259 15.51 24.83 -18.78
N GLY A 260 16.17 25.47 -17.80
CA GLY A 260 16.27 26.93 -17.70
C GLY A 260 15.03 27.61 -17.13
N GLY A 261 13.99 26.86 -16.79
CA GLY A 261 12.74 27.34 -16.22
C GLY A 261 12.79 27.53 -14.70
N VAL A 262 11.70 28.08 -14.17
CA VAL A 262 11.56 28.46 -12.76
C VAL A 262 10.82 27.43 -11.90
N ARG A 263 10.27 26.37 -12.50
CA ARG A 263 9.51 25.32 -11.83
C ARG A 263 10.47 24.20 -11.40
N ASN A 264 11.11 24.45 -10.25
CA ASN A 264 12.13 23.60 -9.65
C ASN A 264 11.78 23.44 -8.17
N TRP A 265 11.27 22.27 -7.76
CA TRP A 265 10.66 22.04 -6.44
C TRP A 265 11.37 20.97 -5.62
N ASP A 266 11.28 21.05 -4.31
CA ASP A 266 11.78 20.01 -3.40
C ASP A 266 10.71 18.96 -3.10
N TYR A 267 10.91 17.74 -3.58
CA TYR A 267 9.95 16.64 -3.50
C TYR A 267 10.35 15.53 -2.52
N ARG A 268 11.34 15.78 -1.66
CA ARG A 268 11.85 14.78 -0.71
C ARG A 268 10.99 14.62 0.55
N TYR A 269 9.80 15.22 0.55
CA TYR A 269 8.83 15.20 1.64
C TYR A 269 7.72 14.19 1.38
N SER A 270 6.93 13.91 2.41
CA SER A 270 5.79 12.98 2.33
C SER A 270 4.49 13.75 2.13
N TRP A 271 3.97 13.68 0.91
CA TRP A 271 2.63 14.14 0.59
C TRP A 271 1.61 13.08 0.97
N ILE A 272 0.50 13.52 1.56
CA ILE A 272 -0.62 12.66 1.92
C ILE A 272 -1.16 11.94 0.67
N ARG A 273 -1.31 12.68 -0.43
CA ARG A 273 -1.75 12.19 -1.73
C ARG A 273 -0.87 11.08 -2.29
N ASP A 274 0.40 11.40 -2.50
CA ASP A 274 1.42 10.53 -3.08
C ASP A 274 1.52 9.22 -2.29
N THR A 275 1.44 9.35 -0.97
CA THR A 275 1.51 8.18 -0.11
C THR A 275 0.26 7.32 -0.21
N ALA A 276 -0.95 7.89 -0.25
CA ALA A 276 -2.18 7.12 -0.44
C ALA A 276 -2.15 6.28 -1.72
N PHE A 277 -1.71 6.88 -2.84
CA PHE A 277 -1.54 6.16 -4.11
C PHE A 277 -0.41 5.12 -4.06
N THR A 278 0.71 5.42 -3.39
CA THR A 278 1.82 4.46 -3.22
C THR A 278 1.36 3.22 -2.50
N LEU A 279 0.61 3.40 -1.41
CA LEU A 279 0.10 2.29 -0.62
C LEU A 279 -0.88 1.43 -1.40
N GLN A 280 -1.74 2.04 -2.21
CA GLN A 280 -2.62 1.29 -3.10
C GLN A 280 -1.82 0.42 -4.08
N ALA A 281 -0.76 0.96 -4.69
CA ALA A 281 0.09 0.20 -5.61
C ALA A 281 0.83 -0.95 -4.90
N LEU A 282 1.53 -0.66 -3.81
CA LEU A 282 2.26 -1.67 -3.01
C LEU A 282 1.32 -2.76 -2.49
N PHE A 283 0.11 -2.36 -2.07
CA PHE A 283 -0.93 -3.29 -1.64
C PHE A 283 -1.35 -4.25 -2.76
N ARG A 284 -1.62 -3.74 -3.96
CA ARG A 284 -2.00 -4.59 -5.11
C ARG A 284 -0.86 -5.49 -5.56
N LEU A 285 0.39 -5.14 -5.28
CA LEU A 285 1.58 -5.95 -5.55
C LEU A 285 1.84 -7.04 -4.50
N GLY A 286 1.18 -7.00 -3.34
CA GLY A 286 1.39 -8.01 -2.30
C GLY A 286 2.01 -7.49 -1.02
N HIS A 287 2.33 -6.21 -0.89
CA HIS A 287 3.02 -5.65 0.27
C HIS A 287 2.03 -4.94 1.21
N LEU A 288 1.87 -5.48 2.43
CA LEU A 288 0.94 -4.99 3.43
C LEU A 288 1.65 -4.21 4.55
N SER A 289 2.85 -4.65 4.94
CA SER A 289 3.54 -4.10 6.11
C SER A 289 3.76 -2.59 6.03
N GLU A 290 4.05 -2.08 4.83
CA GLU A 290 4.26 -0.68 4.53
C GLU A 290 2.99 0.15 4.76
N THR A 291 1.84 -0.40 4.37
CA THR A 291 0.51 0.20 4.56
C THR A 291 0.15 0.33 6.03
N GLU A 292 0.38 -0.71 6.83
CA GLU A 292 0.15 -0.66 8.28
C GLU A 292 1.05 0.39 8.96
N GLY A 293 2.32 0.45 8.56
CA GLY A 293 3.28 1.43 9.07
C GLY A 293 2.82 2.88 8.82
N TYR A 294 2.38 3.19 7.60
CA TYR A 294 1.91 4.52 7.27
C TYR A 294 0.60 4.90 7.98
N LEU A 295 -0.35 3.98 8.08
CA LEU A 295 -1.62 4.28 8.75
C LEU A 295 -1.42 4.56 10.23
N LYS A 296 -0.49 3.86 10.88
CA LYS A 296 -0.06 4.20 12.23
C LYS A 296 0.50 5.62 12.28
N TRP A 297 1.39 5.97 11.34
CA TRP A 297 1.96 7.31 11.25
C TRP A 297 0.88 8.40 11.07
N ILE A 298 -0.08 8.20 10.17
CA ILE A 298 -1.22 9.11 9.97
C ILE A 298 -2.11 9.21 11.20
N ALA A 299 -2.42 8.09 11.84
CA ALA A 299 -3.22 8.10 13.05
C ALA A 299 -2.53 8.89 14.16
N ASP A 300 -1.20 8.77 14.26
CA ASP A 300 -0.38 9.55 15.19
C ASP A 300 -0.33 11.03 14.80
N MET A 301 -0.34 11.39 13.51
CA MET A 301 -0.44 12.80 13.06
C MET A 301 -1.81 13.40 13.40
N LEU A 302 -2.90 12.69 13.05
CA LEU A 302 -4.28 13.09 13.34
C LEU A 302 -4.55 13.25 14.84
N SER A 303 -3.94 12.40 15.66
CA SER A 303 -4.05 12.47 17.11
C SER A 303 -3.27 13.63 17.71
N ARG A 304 -2.12 13.98 17.12
CA ARG A 304 -1.24 15.07 17.59
C ARG A 304 -1.73 16.46 17.19
N TYR A 305 -2.17 16.63 15.95
CA TYR A 305 -2.47 17.95 15.39
C TYR A 305 -3.97 18.19 15.21
N GLY A 306 -4.80 17.14 15.21
CA GLY A 306 -6.22 17.27 14.89
C GLY A 306 -6.48 17.28 13.38
N THR A 307 -7.76 17.19 13.02
CA THR A 307 -8.20 17.08 11.61
C THR A 307 -8.09 18.43 10.89
N GLU A 308 -8.37 19.54 11.59
CA GLU A 308 -8.44 20.89 11.02
C GLU A 308 -7.06 21.45 10.64
N ASP A 309 -6.01 21.04 11.37
CA ASP A 309 -4.64 21.50 11.17
C ASP A 309 -3.84 20.57 10.23
N MET A 310 -4.50 19.61 9.58
CA MET A 310 -3.84 18.74 8.61
C MET A 310 -3.21 19.53 7.48
N ARG A 311 -1.95 19.20 7.20
CA ARG A 311 -1.19 19.71 6.06
C ARG A 311 -1.17 18.69 4.94
N ILE A 312 -0.99 19.19 3.72
CA ILE A 312 -0.83 18.38 2.51
C ILE A 312 0.44 17.51 2.56
N MET A 313 1.50 18.02 3.18
CA MET A 313 2.80 17.37 3.22
C MET A 313 3.50 17.57 4.57
N TYR A 314 4.42 16.65 4.87
CA TYR A 314 5.24 16.64 6.08
C TYR A 314 6.67 16.22 5.75
N GLY A 315 7.64 16.64 6.57
CA GLY A 315 8.96 16.03 6.59
C GLY A 315 8.86 14.53 6.85
N VAL A 316 9.84 13.74 6.42
CA VAL A 316 9.78 12.27 6.57
C VAL A 316 9.78 11.82 8.04
N ARG A 317 10.13 12.72 8.98
CA ARG A 317 10.02 12.48 10.43
C ARG A 317 8.76 13.11 11.05
N GLY A 318 7.88 13.72 10.26
CA GLY A 318 6.60 14.31 10.69
C GLY A 318 6.64 15.83 10.91
N GLU A 319 7.68 16.52 10.46
CA GLU A 319 7.77 17.98 10.58
C GLU A 319 6.72 18.69 9.70
N MET A 320 5.96 19.63 10.27
CA MET A 320 4.98 20.45 9.53
C MET A 320 5.59 21.73 8.93
N CYS A 321 6.69 22.20 9.48
CA CYS A 321 7.33 23.44 9.04
C CYS A 321 8.39 23.12 7.99
N LEU A 322 8.04 23.34 6.73
CA LEU A 322 8.91 23.10 5.56
C LEU A 322 9.15 24.43 4.81
N PRO A 323 9.85 25.40 5.43
CA PRO A 323 10.01 26.72 4.83
C PRO A 323 10.74 26.62 3.49
N GLU A 324 10.11 27.15 2.44
CA GLU A 324 10.74 27.29 1.12
C GLU A 324 11.85 28.35 1.20
N SER A 325 13.03 28.01 0.70
CA SER A 325 14.15 28.93 0.57
C SER A 325 14.92 28.67 -0.72
N GLU A 326 15.46 29.73 -1.30
CA GLU A 326 16.24 29.70 -2.54
C GLU A 326 17.74 29.66 -2.23
N LEU A 327 18.49 28.88 -3.00
CA LEU A 327 19.93 28.68 -2.87
C LEU A 327 20.67 29.39 -4.01
N ASP A 328 20.76 30.72 -3.92
CA ASP A 328 21.32 31.60 -4.97
C ASP A 328 22.80 31.34 -5.30
N HIS A 329 23.51 30.62 -4.44
CA HIS A 329 24.92 30.28 -4.66
C HIS A 329 25.12 29.09 -5.61
N LEU A 330 24.07 28.32 -5.92
CA LEU A 330 24.10 27.19 -6.84
C LEU A 330 23.55 27.60 -8.21
N ASN A 331 24.16 27.12 -9.30
CA ASN A 331 23.73 27.41 -10.67
C ASN A 331 22.44 26.68 -11.08
N GLY A 332 22.04 25.65 -10.36
CA GLY A 332 20.87 24.83 -10.68
C GLY A 332 21.12 23.92 -11.87
N TYR A 333 20.38 22.80 -11.95
CA TYR A 333 20.60 21.79 -12.97
C TYR A 333 20.49 22.41 -14.38
N LYS A 334 21.59 22.34 -15.16
CA LYS A 334 21.73 22.99 -16.48
C LYS A 334 21.34 24.48 -16.50
N GLY A 335 21.58 25.21 -15.41
CA GLY A 335 21.27 26.65 -15.30
C GLY A 335 19.81 26.96 -14.96
N SER A 336 19.04 25.97 -14.52
CA SER A 336 17.62 26.16 -14.15
C SER A 336 17.52 26.76 -12.75
N GLN A 337 16.98 27.97 -12.66
CA GLN A 337 16.91 28.77 -11.43
C GLN A 337 15.46 29.14 -11.10
N PRO A 338 15.10 29.26 -9.81
CA PRO A 338 15.98 29.12 -8.65
C PRO A 338 16.14 27.65 -8.21
N VAL A 339 17.17 27.37 -7.40
CA VAL A 339 17.28 26.12 -6.64
C VAL A 339 16.54 26.28 -5.32
N ARG A 340 15.51 25.46 -5.08
CA ARG A 340 14.67 25.51 -3.88
C ARG A 340 14.93 24.35 -2.93
N ILE A 341 14.86 24.65 -1.64
CA ILE A 341 14.73 23.63 -0.58
C ILE A 341 13.52 23.99 0.27
N GLY A 342 12.86 22.98 0.83
CA GLY A 342 11.52 23.16 1.41
C GLY A 342 10.47 23.34 0.33
N ASN A 343 9.21 23.52 0.73
CA ASN A 343 8.12 23.66 -0.22
C ASN A 343 6.98 24.51 0.35
N ALA A 344 6.66 25.61 -0.32
CA ALA A 344 5.64 26.56 0.15
C ALA A 344 4.22 25.96 0.16
N ALA A 345 3.97 24.89 -0.62
CA ALA A 345 2.69 24.21 -0.60
C ALA A 345 2.35 23.58 0.76
N ALA A 346 3.33 23.39 1.66
CA ALA A 346 3.09 22.94 3.03
C ALA A 346 2.13 23.85 3.82
N GLN A 347 1.98 25.12 3.43
CA GLN A 347 1.05 26.06 4.04
C GLN A 347 -0.28 26.21 3.29
N GLN A 348 -0.42 25.58 2.13
CA GLN A 348 -1.64 25.66 1.34
C GLN A 348 -2.75 24.82 1.97
N LYS A 349 -3.99 25.34 1.86
CA LYS A 349 -5.20 24.56 2.13
C LYS A 349 -5.55 23.78 0.87
N GLN A 350 -5.74 22.47 1.04
CA GLN A 350 -6.15 21.54 -0.01
C GLN A 350 -7.24 20.63 0.53
N LEU A 351 -8.39 20.62 -0.14
CA LEU A 351 -9.53 19.81 0.30
C LEU A 351 -9.45 18.37 -0.21
N ASP A 352 -8.66 18.12 -1.25
CA ASP A 352 -8.48 16.81 -1.87
C ASP A 352 -7.88 15.77 -0.92
N ILE A 353 -6.97 16.20 -0.03
CA ILE A 353 -6.29 15.31 0.94
C ILE A 353 -7.27 14.49 1.78
N TYR A 354 -8.43 15.05 2.12
CA TYR A 354 -9.43 14.37 2.94
C TYR A 354 -10.08 13.20 2.20
N GLY A 355 -10.32 13.36 0.90
CA GLY A 355 -10.82 12.28 0.05
C GLY A 355 -9.81 11.15 -0.09
N GLU A 356 -8.53 11.50 -0.28
CA GLU A 356 -7.44 10.54 -0.49
C GLU A 356 -7.21 9.67 0.74
N LEU A 357 -7.25 10.28 1.93
CA LEU A 357 -7.18 9.57 3.20
C LEU A 357 -8.34 8.61 3.41
N MET A 358 -9.56 9.06 3.11
CA MET A 358 -10.76 8.24 3.27
C MET A 358 -10.80 7.09 2.25
N ASP A 359 -10.28 7.31 1.03
CA ASP A 359 -10.15 6.27 0.02
C ASP A 359 -9.11 5.21 0.43
N ALA A 360 -7.94 5.64 0.93
CA ALA A 360 -6.93 4.75 1.50
C ALA A 360 -7.46 3.96 2.72
N ALA A 361 -8.21 4.61 3.61
CA ALA A 361 -8.84 3.96 4.77
C ALA A 361 -9.86 2.89 4.33
N LEU A 362 -10.67 3.18 3.30
CA LEU A 362 -11.61 2.20 2.75
C LEU A 362 -10.87 1.02 2.13
N LEU A 363 -9.80 1.26 1.37
CA LEU A 363 -8.98 0.21 0.75
C LEU A 363 -8.38 -0.73 1.81
N LEU A 364 -7.77 -0.18 2.86
CA LEU A 364 -7.25 -0.99 3.98
C LEU A 364 -8.36 -1.83 4.60
N SER A 365 -9.53 -1.23 4.83
CA SER A 365 -10.64 -1.90 5.48
C SER A 365 -11.15 -3.11 4.67
N ASN A 366 -11.00 -3.08 3.34
CA ASN A 366 -11.32 -4.23 2.49
C ASN A 366 -10.38 -5.42 2.74
N TYR A 367 -9.16 -5.16 3.20
CA TYR A 367 -8.14 -6.17 3.41
C TYR A 367 -8.04 -6.67 4.85
N VAL A 368 -7.83 -5.74 5.79
CA VAL A 368 -7.70 -6.02 7.23
C VAL A 368 -9.05 -6.39 7.83
N GLY A 369 -10.16 -6.10 7.13
CA GLY A 369 -11.52 -6.44 7.53
C GLY A 369 -11.98 -5.76 8.82
N LYS A 370 -11.17 -4.84 9.36
CA LYS A 370 -11.44 -4.04 10.54
C LYS A 370 -10.86 -2.65 10.35
N ILE A 371 -11.63 -1.65 10.73
CA ILE A 371 -11.10 -0.35 11.16
C ILE A 371 -11.24 -0.34 12.67
N ASN A 372 -10.14 -0.10 13.41
CA ASN A 372 -10.23 0.00 14.87
C ASN A 372 -11.15 1.17 15.24
N VAL A 373 -12.02 1.01 16.25
CA VAL A 373 -12.92 2.07 16.75
C VAL A 373 -12.15 3.36 17.09
N LYS A 374 -10.90 3.25 17.54
CA LYS A 374 -10.02 4.40 17.82
C LYS A 374 -9.69 5.20 16.56
N LEU A 375 -9.57 4.54 15.40
CA LEU A 375 -9.38 5.18 14.10
C LEU A 375 -10.67 5.80 13.58
N TRP A 376 -11.85 5.32 14.01
CA TRP A 376 -13.11 5.90 13.55
C TRP A 376 -13.30 7.35 13.99
N ALA A 377 -12.98 7.68 15.24
CA ALA A 377 -13.16 9.04 15.75
C ALA A 377 -12.49 10.12 14.87
N PRO A 378 -11.20 10.02 14.49
CA PRO A 378 -10.59 10.99 13.58
C PRO A 378 -11.12 10.90 12.14
N LEU A 379 -11.45 9.71 11.62
CA LEU A 379 -12.04 9.58 10.26
C LEU A 379 -13.43 10.22 10.18
N ARG A 380 -14.27 10.06 11.22
CA ARG A 380 -15.57 10.73 11.34
C ARG A 380 -15.41 12.25 11.31
N ARG A 381 -14.41 12.77 12.03
CA ARG A 381 -14.12 14.22 12.03
C ARG A 381 -13.74 14.75 10.64
N ILE A 382 -13.12 13.94 9.78
CA ILE A 382 -12.87 14.32 8.39
C ILE A 382 -14.20 14.56 7.66
N CYS A 383 -15.15 13.63 7.78
CA CYS A 383 -16.46 13.80 7.15
C CYS A 383 -17.21 15.02 7.69
N ASP A 384 -17.18 15.24 9.01
CA ASP A 384 -17.81 16.40 9.65
C ASP A 384 -17.17 17.71 9.16
N TYR A 385 -15.84 17.77 9.08
CA TYR A 385 -15.10 18.92 8.53
C TYR A 385 -15.50 19.20 7.08
N ILE A 386 -15.63 18.17 6.24
CA ILE A 386 -16.07 18.33 4.85
C ILE A 386 -17.49 18.90 4.77
N VAL A 387 -18.40 18.51 5.66
CA VAL A 387 -19.75 19.09 5.71
C VAL A 387 -19.71 20.61 5.91
N GLU A 388 -18.79 21.08 6.75
CA GLU A 388 -18.64 22.50 7.07
C GLU A 388 -17.85 23.27 6.01
N HIS A 389 -16.87 22.64 5.35
CA HIS A 389 -15.84 23.34 4.57
C HIS A 389 -15.79 22.99 3.07
N TRP A 390 -16.62 22.09 2.54
CA TRP A 390 -16.51 21.71 1.12
C TRP A 390 -16.71 22.88 0.14
N GLN A 391 -17.35 23.96 0.57
CA GLN A 391 -17.57 25.17 -0.23
C GLN A 391 -16.38 26.13 -0.20
N ASP A 392 -15.37 25.88 0.63
CA ASP A 392 -14.17 26.71 0.69
C ASP A 392 -13.35 26.55 -0.59
N LYS A 393 -12.72 27.64 -1.01
CA LYS A 393 -11.74 27.64 -2.08
C LYS A 393 -10.42 27.08 -1.57
N ASP A 394 -9.70 26.38 -2.43
CA ASP A 394 -8.43 25.72 -2.13
C ASP A 394 -7.46 25.85 -3.31
N GLN A 395 -6.26 25.26 -3.21
CA GLN A 395 -5.21 25.40 -4.24
C GLN A 395 -5.17 24.25 -5.26
N GLY A 396 -6.15 23.34 -5.20
CA GLY A 396 -6.26 22.20 -6.09
C GLY A 396 -5.10 21.21 -5.97
N ILE A 397 -5.19 20.11 -6.72
CA ILE A 397 -4.19 19.02 -6.70
C ILE A 397 -2.79 19.49 -7.15
N TRP A 398 -2.72 20.50 -8.02
CA TRP A 398 -1.49 20.99 -8.64
C TRP A 398 -0.82 22.16 -7.89
N GLU A 399 -1.31 22.52 -6.70
CA GLU A 399 -0.65 23.52 -5.84
C GLU A 399 -0.46 24.90 -6.51
N VAL A 400 -1.41 25.30 -7.35
CA VAL A 400 -1.24 26.48 -8.21
C VAL A 400 -0.97 27.74 -7.40
N ARG A 401 -0.25 28.70 -7.99
CA ARG A 401 0.13 29.96 -7.33
C ARG A 401 -0.73 31.16 -7.77
N CYS A 402 -1.72 30.96 -8.65
CA CYS A 402 -2.66 32.01 -9.09
C CYS A 402 -3.80 32.30 -8.09
N GLY A 403 -3.93 31.52 -7.02
CA GLY A 403 -4.86 31.77 -5.93
C GLY A 403 -5.87 30.65 -5.73
N PRO A 404 -6.65 30.70 -4.64
CA PRO A 404 -7.58 29.62 -4.33
C PRO A 404 -8.84 29.71 -5.20
N TYR A 405 -9.29 28.58 -5.73
CA TYR A 405 -10.50 28.46 -6.54
C TYR A 405 -11.39 27.31 -6.04
N ASP A 406 -12.60 27.22 -6.60
CA ASP A 406 -13.45 26.04 -6.47
C ASP A 406 -13.03 24.97 -7.50
N PHE A 407 -11.90 24.31 -7.26
CA PHE A 407 -11.40 23.25 -8.14
C PHE A 407 -12.36 22.06 -8.19
N VAL A 408 -12.71 21.62 -9.41
CA VAL A 408 -13.68 20.53 -9.61
C VAL A 408 -13.18 19.24 -8.99
N TYR A 409 -11.89 18.92 -9.16
CA TYR A 409 -11.27 17.75 -8.54
C TYR A 409 -11.36 17.81 -7.01
N SER A 410 -11.04 18.94 -6.38
CA SER A 410 -11.17 19.10 -4.92
C SER A 410 -12.60 18.84 -4.44
N LYS A 411 -13.62 19.32 -5.17
CA LYS A 411 -15.02 19.03 -4.83
C LYS A 411 -15.36 17.55 -5.01
N VAL A 412 -14.85 16.89 -6.05
CA VAL A 412 -15.00 15.44 -6.21
C VAL A 412 -14.35 14.69 -5.05
N MET A 413 -13.19 15.13 -4.56
CA MET A 413 -12.54 14.50 -3.41
C MET A 413 -13.27 14.74 -2.09
N CYS A 414 -13.92 15.90 -1.89
CA CYS A 414 -14.89 16.08 -0.80
C CYS A 414 -16.05 15.06 -0.90
N TRP A 415 -16.56 14.82 -2.11
CA TRP A 415 -17.59 13.79 -2.34
C TRP A 415 -17.06 12.39 -1.99
N VAL A 416 -15.84 12.05 -2.41
CA VAL A 416 -15.19 10.76 -2.10
C VAL A 416 -15.03 10.56 -0.60
N ALA A 417 -14.63 11.61 0.13
CA ALA A 417 -14.48 11.57 1.59
C ALA A 417 -15.79 11.16 2.27
N LEU A 418 -16.91 11.79 1.89
CA LEU A 418 -18.23 11.46 2.42
C LEU A 418 -18.70 10.07 1.97
N ASP A 419 -18.51 9.72 0.69
CA ASP A 419 -18.89 8.41 0.16
C ASP A 419 -18.21 7.25 0.90
N ARG A 420 -16.90 7.37 1.11
CA ARG A 420 -16.08 6.40 1.84
C ARG A 420 -16.45 6.38 3.32
N GLY A 421 -16.66 7.54 3.94
CA GLY A 421 -17.10 7.64 5.33
C GLY A 421 -18.45 6.98 5.58
N ILE A 422 -19.43 7.22 4.71
CA ILE A 422 -20.76 6.58 4.76
C ILE A 422 -20.62 5.06 4.61
N THR A 423 -19.79 4.61 3.67
CA THR A 423 -19.54 3.18 3.44
C THR A 423 -18.92 2.51 4.68
N ILE A 424 -17.91 3.13 5.28
CA ILE A 424 -17.24 2.65 6.50
C ILE A 424 -18.21 2.64 7.69
N ALA A 425 -18.95 3.73 7.91
CA ALA A 425 -19.91 3.86 9.01
C ALA A 425 -20.98 2.76 8.95
N LYS A 426 -21.59 2.56 7.77
CA LYS A 426 -22.60 1.50 7.56
C LYS A 426 -22.02 0.10 7.74
N ARG A 427 -20.79 -0.14 7.23
CA ARG A 427 -20.12 -1.44 7.31
C ARG A 427 -19.88 -1.90 8.73
N TYR A 428 -19.38 -1.01 9.58
CA TYR A 428 -18.99 -1.35 10.95
C TYR A 428 -20.03 -0.95 12.01
N GLY A 429 -21.15 -0.34 11.59
CA GLY A 429 -22.17 0.20 12.48
C GLY A 429 -21.66 1.37 13.32
N PHE A 430 -20.64 2.09 12.85
CA PHE A 430 -20.05 3.16 13.64
C PHE A 430 -21.01 4.37 13.75
N PRO A 431 -21.02 5.06 14.90
CA PRO A 431 -21.87 6.23 15.08
C PRO A 431 -21.41 7.38 14.15
N ALA A 432 -22.36 7.89 13.35
CA ALA A 432 -22.19 9.05 12.47
C ALA A 432 -23.55 9.62 12.04
N ASP A 433 -23.56 10.90 11.65
CA ASP A 433 -24.71 11.55 11.02
C ASP A 433 -24.75 11.24 9.52
N VAL A 434 -25.09 9.99 9.21
CA VAL A 434 -25.09 9.47 7.83
C VAL A 434 -26.11 10.22 6.94
N ASP A 435 -27.20 10.73 7.51
CA ASP A 435 -28.21 11.48 6.76
C ASP A 435 -27.68 12.85 6.33
N LEU A 436 -27.03 13.57 7.25
CA LEU A 436 -26.35 14.82 6.94
C LEU A 436 -25.25 14.61 5.88
N TRP A 437 -24.42 13.58 6.06
CA TRP A 437 -23.36 13.26 5.10
C TRP A 437 -23.91 12.93 3.71
N ASN A 438 -25.01 12.17 3.62
CA ASN A 438 -25.66 11.89 2.33
C ASN A 438 -26.17 13.16 1.66
N LYS A 439 -26.85 14.03 2.42
CA LYS A 439 -27.38 15.29 1.90
C LYS A 439 -26.26 16.19 1.37
N THR A 440 -25.15 16.32 2.10
CA THR A 440 -24.00 17.11 1.64
C THR A 440 -23.34 16.47 0.41
N ARG A 441 -23.18 15.13 0.40
CA ARG A 441 -22.65 14.40 -0.76
C ARG A 441 -23.48 14.67 -2.03
N GLU A 442 -24.81 14.66 -1.92
CA GLU A 442 -25.72 15.01 -3.04
C GLU A 442 -25.57 16.47 -3.50
N GLN A 443 -25.36 17.41 -2.56
CA GLN A 443 -25.12 18.82 -2.87
C GLN A 443 -23.82 19.02 -3.65
N ILE A 444 -22.74 18.36 -3.22
CA ILE A 444 -21.44 18.39 -3.90
C ILE A 444 -21.58 17.82 -5.31
N GLN A 445 -22.21 16.65 -5.45
CA GLN A 445 -22.44 16.01 -6.75
C GLN A 445 -23.20 16.93 -7.70
N LYS A 446 -24.28 17.58 -7.20
CA LYS A 446 -25.02 18.56 -7.98
C LYS A 446 -24.14 19.74 -8.41
N ALA A 447 -23.34 20.30 -7.50
CA ALA A 447 -22.46 21.43 -7.81
C ALA A 447 -21.44 21.08 -8.90
N VAL A 448 -20.80 19.91 -8.82
CA VAL A 448 -19.87 19.42 -9.84
C VAL A 448 -20.58 19.27 -11.20
N HIS A 449 -21.78 18.68 -11.25
CA HIS A 449 -22.51 18.51 -12.50
C HIS A 449 -23.01 19.80 -13.14
N THR A 450 -23.33 20.83 -12.35
CA THR A 450 -23.91 22.07 -12.86
C THR A 450 -22.90 23.18 -13.08
N LYS A 451 -21.87 23.25 -12.24
CA LYS A 451 -20.85 24.32 -12.27
C LYS A 451 -19.50 23.84 -12.80
N GLY A 452 -19.18 22.56 -12.62
CA GLY A 452 -17.95 21.97 -13.13
C GLY A 452 -18.06 21.44 -14.55
N TRP A 453 -19.24 21.51 -15.18
CA TRP A 453 -19.47 21.03 -16.53
C TRP A 453 -19.55 22.20 -17.52
N SER A 454 -18.71 22.16 -18.55
CA SER A 454 -18.78 23.10 -19.67
C SER A 454 -19.67 22.54 -20.79
N GLU A 455 -20.70 23.30 -21.15
CA GLU A 455 -21.52 23.00 -22.34
C GLU A 455 -20.79 23.28 -23.65
N THR A 456 -19.79 24.17 -23.63
CA THR A 456 -18.99 24.55 -24.80
C THR A 456 -17.96 23.46 -25.13
N LYS A 457 -17.18 23.05 -24.13
CA LYS A 457 -16.15 22.02 -24.25
C LYS A 457 -16.73 20.60 -24.25
N LYS A 458 -17.95 20.45 -23.73
CA LYS A 458 -18.58 19.14 -23.43
C LYS A 458 -17.68 18.30 -22.53
N ALA A 459 -17.11 18.92 -21.50
CA ALA A 459 -16.17 18.29 -20.60
C ALA A 459 -16.25 18.92 -19.20
N PHE A 460 -15.74 18.20 -18.20
CA PHE A 460 -15.48 18.80 -16.90
C PHE A 460 -14.28 19.76 -16.96
N VAL A 461 -14.44 20.93 -16.38
CA VAL A 461 -13.44 22.01 -16.35
C VAL A 461 -12.55 21.90 -15.11
N GLN A 462 -11.48 22.69 -15.06
CA GLN A 462 -10.54 22.71 -13.94
C GLN A 462 -11.15 23.25 -12.64
N HIS A 463 -11.79 24.42 -12.70
CA HIS A 463 -12.48 25.04 -11.58
C HIS A 463 -13.74 25.77 -12.09
N PHE A 464 -14.68 26.07 -11.18
CA PHE A 464 -16.01 26.60 -11.56
C PHE A 464 -16.02 27.95 -12.31
N ASP A 465 -14.90 28.66 -12.31
CA ASP A 465 -14.76 30.00 -12.90
C ASP A 465 -13.98 29.99 -14.23
N THR A 466 -13.68 28.81 -14.81
CA THR A 466 -12.97 28.67 -16.09
C THR A 466 -13.62 27.65 -17.03
N GLU A 467 -13.27 27.74 -18.32
CA GLU A 467 -13.57 26.78 -19.37
C GLU A 467 -12.37 25.88 -19.71
N ASP A 468 -11.23 26.07 -19.03
CA ASP A 468 -10.02 25.29 -19.23
C ASP A 468 -10.17 23.87 -18.65
N LEU A 469 -9.54 22.92 -19.33
CA LEU A 469 -9.56 21.51 -18.94
C LEU A 469 -8.40 21.17 -18.02
N ASP A 470 -8.60 20.14 -17.20
CA ASP A 470 -7.60 19.59 -16.30
C ASP A 470 -7.58 18.06 -16.41
N ALA A 471 -6.39 17.47 -16.49
CA ALA A 471 -6.20 16.03 -16.59
C ALA A 471 -6.71 15.27 -15.34
N SER A 472 -6.81 15.92 -14.19
CA SER A 472 -7.37 15.32 -12.95
C SER A 472 -8.82 14.85 -13.11
N ALA A 473 -9.57 15.36 -14.10
CA ALA A 473 -10.91 14.85 -14.40
C ALA A 473 -10.90 13.39 -14.90
N LEU A 474 -9.76 12.87 -15.39
CA LEU A 474 -9.58 11.45 -15.72
C LEU A 474 -9.69 10.54 -14.47
N LEU A 475 -9.49 11.08 -13.27
CA LEU A 475 -9.63 10.30 -12.03
C LEU A 475 -11.09 10.04 -11.64
N PHE A 476 -12.05 10.79 -12.18
CA PHE A 476 -13.47 10.68 -11.77
C PHE A 476 -14.03 9.25 -11.90
N PRO A 477 -13.81 8.52 -13.00
CA PRO A 477 -14.22 7.13 -13.10
C PRO A 477 -13.41 6.19 -12.19
N LEU A 478 -12.13 6.45 -12.01
CA LEU A 478 -11.26 5.63 -11.16
C LEU A 478 -11.64 5.76 -9.67
N LEU A 479 -12.20 6.91 -9.29
CA LEU A 479 -12.73 7.21 -7.95
C LEU A 479 -14.20 6.77 -7.77
N ASN A 480 -14.82 6.20 -8.80
CA ASN A 480 -16.25 5.84 -8.82
C ASN A 480 -17.20 7.05 -8.60
N PHE A 481 -16.77 8.26 -8.98
CA PHE A 481 -17.64 9.45 -8.98
C PHE A 481 -18.66 9.37 -10.14
N LEU A 482 -18.21 8.94 -11.32
CA LEU A 482 -19.05 8.65 -12.48
C LEU A 482 -18.57 7.38 -13.18
N PRO A 483 -19.47 6.55 -13.74
CA PRO A 483 -19.05 5.41 -14.58
C PRO A 483 -18.19 5.86 -15.76
N ALA A 484 -17.20 5.06 -16.14
CA ALA A 484 -16.34 5.37 -17.29
C ALA A 484 -17.13 5.47 -18.61
N ASP A 485 -18.22 4.70 -18.75
CA ASP A 485 -19.12 4.68 -19.90
C ASP A 485 -20.22 5.75 -19.85
N ASP A 486 -20.22 6.63 -18.84
CA ASP A 486 -21.09 7.80 -18.81
C ASP A 486 -20.79 8.72 -20.02
N PRO A 487 -21.80 9.18 -20.78
CA PRO A 487 -21.59 10.05 -21.94
C PRO A 487 -20.78 11.32 -21.64
N LYS A 488 -20.93 11.91 -20.44
CA LYS A 488 -20.14 13.07 -20.02
C LYS A 488 -18.68 12.70 -19.77
N MET A 489 -18.42 11.51 -19.21
CA MET A 489 -17.05 11.05 -19.00
C MET A 489 -16.35 10.68 -20.30
N ILE A 490 -17.01 9.97 -21.21
CA ILE A 490 -16.44 9.67 -22.55
C ILE A 490 -16.07 10.98 -23.25
N SER A 491 -16.98 11.95 -23.25
CA SER A 491 -16.74 13.26 -23.84
C SER A 491 -15.59 14.02 -23.17
N THR A 492 -15.48 13.94 -21.84
CA THR A 492 -14.37 14.54 -21.08
C THR A 492 -13.02 13.90 -21.41
N ILE A 493 -12.95 12.57 -21.46
CA ILE A 493 -11.74 11.81 -21.82
C ILE A 493 -11.26 12.24 -23.22
N GLU A 494 -12.17 12.26 -24.21
CA GLU A 494 -11.81 12.63 -25.58
C GLU A 494 -11.46 14.12 -25.73
N ALA A 495 -12.07 15.01 -24.94
CA ALA A 495 -11.69 16.42 -24.89
C ALA A 495 -10.29 16.63 -24.32
N ILE A 496 -9.97 15.97 -23.19
CA ILE A 496 -8.63 16.01 -22.57
C ILE A 496 -7.58 15.50 -23.53
N ARG A 497 -7.83 14.35 -24.18
CA ARG A 497 -6.91 13.80 -25.18
C ARG A 497 -6.62 14.77 -26.32
N ARG A 498 -7.65 15.45 -26.82
CA ARG A 498 -7.54 16.40 -27.94
C ARG A 498 -6.83 17.69 -27.54
N GLU A 499 -7.16 18.24 -26.37
CA GLU A 499 -6.73 19.59 -25.99
C GLU A 499 -5.47 19.61 -25.13
N LEU A 500 -5.27 18.60 -24.28
CA LEU A 500 -4.08 18.48 -23.43
C LEU A 500 -3.04 17.50 -23.99
N GLY A 501 -3.40 16.69 -24.99
CA GLY A 501 -2.51 15.68 -25.55
C GLY A 501 -1.59 16.15 -26.67
N LYS A 502 -0.40 15.53 -26.73
CA LYS A 502 0.51 15.56 -27.88
C LYS A 502 1.20 14.19 -28.00
N ASP A 503 1.04 13.55 -29.16
CA ASP A 503 1.34 12.12 -29.32
C ASP A 503 0.55 11.29 -28.29
N VAL A 504 1.22 10.57 -27.39
CA VAL A 504 0.58 9.84 -26.27
C VAL A 504 0.64 10.59 -24.94
N PHE A 505 1.38 11.68 -24.88
CA PHE A 505 1.67 12.39 -23.64
C PHE A 505 0.63 13.48 -23.35
N LEU A 506 0.29 13.66 -22.07
CA LEU A 506 -0.67 14.66 -21.61
C LEU A 506 0.00 15.72 -20.73
N TYR A 507 -0.39 16.98 -20.91
CA TYR A 507 -0.15 18.04 -19.92
C TYR A 507 -1.11 17.90 -18.73
N ARG A 508 -0.77 18.49 -17.58
CA ARG A 508 -1.70 18.65 -16.45
C ARG A 508 -2.89 19.52 -16.85
N TYR A 509 -2.59 20.69 -17.41
CA TYR A 509 -3.51 21.70 -17.91
C TYR A 509 -2.75 22.63 -18.89
N LYS A 510 -3.45 23.61 -19.48
CA LYS A 510 -2.85 24.67 -20.31
C LYS A 510 -3.21 26.10 -19.87
N THR A 511 -3.80 26.23 -18.68
CA THR A 511 -4.24 27.50 -18.11
C THR A 511 -3.10 28.25 -17.40
N GLU A 512 -3.35 29.51 -17.00
CA GLU A 512 -2.44 30.29 -16.18
C GLU A 512 -2.48 29.84 -14.71
N ASP A 513 -1.34 29.40 -14.19
CA ASP A 513 -1.19 28.87 -12.81
C ASP A 513 -0.45 29.82 -11.86
N GLY A 514 -0.18 31.05 -12.30
CA GLY A 514 0.57 32.05 -11.56
C GLY A 514 2.10 31.93 -11.69
N LEU A 515 2.59 31.04 -12.56
CA LEU A 515 4.02 30.88 -12.86
C LEU A 515 4.32 31.11 -14.34
N PRO A 516 5.48 31.72 -14.68
CA PRO A 516 5.85 31.97 -16.06
C PRO A 516 6.41 30.72 -16.75
N GLY A 517 6.21 30.65 -18.08
CA GLY A 517 6.73 29.59 -18.94
C GLY A 517 5.88 28.33 -18.94
N ASP A 518 6.33 27.31 -19.67
CA ASP A 518 5.66 26.02 -19.79
C ASP A 518 6.36 24.94 -18.93
N GLU A 519 5.79 23.74 -18.94
CA GLU A 519 6.28 22.51 -18.31
C GLU A 519 6.50 21.39 -19.35
N GLY A 520 7.09 20.27 -18.95
CA GLY A 520 7.13 19.03 -19.71
C GLY A 520 5.80 18.27 -19.64
N PHE A 521 5.75 17.09 -20.25
CA PHE A 521 4.53 16.26 -20.14
C PHE A 521 4.55 15.47 -18.84
N PHE A 522 3.49 15.63 -18.05
CA PHE A 522 3.35 14.97 -16.75
C PHE A 522 2.94 13.50 -16.94
N LEU A 523 3.89 12.59 -16.72
CA LEU A 523 3.73 11.18 -17.13
C LEU A 523 2.54 10.49 -16.43
N LEU A 524 2.25 10.86 -15.19
CA LEU A 524 1.11 10.34 -14.42
C LEU A 524 -0.24 10.57 -15.13
N CYS A 525 -0.42 11.73 -15.77
CA CYS A 525 -1.67 12.07 -16.46
C CYS A 525 -1.94 11.10 -17.62
N THR A 526 -0.90 10.68 -18.33
CA THR A 526 -1.04 9.66 -19.40
C THR A 526 -1.40 8.29 -18.82
N PHE A 527 -0.89 7.91 -17.65
CA PHE A 527 -1.31 6.66 -17.00
C PHE A 527 -2.79 6.69 -16.59
N TRP A 528 -3.30 7.83 -16.10
CA TRP A 528 -4.75 7.97 -15.86
C TRP A 528 -5.58 7.82 -17.13
N LEU A 529 -5.08 8.31 -18.27
CA LEU A 529 -5.73 8.07 -19.56
C LEU A 529 -5.73 6.58 -19.92
N VAL A 530 -4.61 5.87 -19.74
CA VAL A 530 -4.51 4.42 -19.96
C VAL A 530 -5.56 3.68 -19.12
N ASP A 531 -5.68 4.02 -17.84
CA ASP A 531 -6.67 3.42 -16.93
C ASP A 531 -8.11 3.67 -17.38
N CYS A 532 -8.43 4.90 -17.80
CA CYS A 532 -9.73 5.22 -18.39
C CYS A 532 -10.04 4.38 -19.64
N LEU A 533 -9.04 4.17 -20.51
CA LEU A 533 -9.20 3.34 -21.71
C LEU A 533 -9.43 1.87 -21.35
N ILE A 534 -8.78 1.37 -20.29
CA ILE A 534 -9.00 0.01 -19.77
C ILE A 534 -10.42 -0.17 -19.23
N GLU A 535 -10.92 0.80 -18.47
CA GLU A 535 -12.30 0.80 -17.96
C GLU A 535 -13.33 0.83 -19.09
N LEU A 536 -13.07 1.61 -20.14
CA LEU A 536 -13.84 1.63 -21.40
C LEU A 536 -13.65 0.37 -22.28
N ASN A 537 -12.88 -0.62 -21.83
CA ASN A 537 -12.59 -1.86 -22.54
C ASN A 537 -11.86 -1.66 -23.88
N ARG A 538 -11.11 -0.55 -24.03
CA ARG A 538 -10.24 -0.22 -25.19
C ARG A 538 -8.81 -0.73 -24.96
N LEU A 539 -8.67 -2.03 -24.73
CA LEU A 539 -7.45 -2.63 -24.18
C LEU A 539 -6.24 -2.53 -25.13
N GLU A 540 -6.43 -2.71 -26.43
CA GLU A 540 -5.35 -2.65 -27.43
C GLU A 540 -4.71 -1.25 -27.48
N GLU A 541 -5.55 -0.22 -27.41
CA GLU A 541 -5.11 1.17 -27.40
C GLU A 541 -4.40 1.53 -26.09
N ALA A 542 -4.95 1.09 -24.95
CA ALA A 542 -4.33 1.25 -23.65
C ALA A 542 -2.93 0.62 -23.60
N GLU A 543 -2.79 -0.61 -24.12
CA GLU A 543 -1.51 -1.32 -24.18
C GLU A 543 -0.49 -0.64 -25.10
N LEU A 544 -0.94 -0.09 -26.24
CA LEU A 544 -0.06 0.67 -27.13
C LEU A 544 0.50 1.92 -26.46
N ILE A 545 -0.34 2.67 -25.74
CA ILE A 545 0.09 3.86 -24.98
C ILE A 545 1.02 3.46 -23.85
N LEU A 546 0.68 2.41 -23.10
CA LEU A 546 1.50 1.88 -22.01
C LEU A 546 2.91 1.50 -22.48
N ASN A 547 3.02 0.78 -23.60
CA ASN A 547 4.32 0.40 -24.17
C ASN A 547 5.14 1.62 -24.64
N ARG A 548 4.48 2.69 -25.09
CA ARG A 548 5.17 3.95 -25.41
C ARG A 548 5.63 4.69 -24.18
N MET A 549 4.85 4.66 -23.10
CA MET A 549 5.21 5.25 -21.81
C MET A 549 6.42 4.55 -21.19
N GLU A 550 6.56 3.23 -21.35
CA GLU A 550 7.77 2.50 -20.90
C GLU A 550 9.06 3.04 -21.51
N ALA A 551 9.02 3.53 -22.75
CA ALA A 551 10.19 4.11 -23.41
C ALA A 551 10.60 5.48 -22.85
N ALA A 552 9.77 6.10 -22.00
CA ALA A 552 10.14 7.29 -21.23
C ALA A 552 10.97 6.96 -19.97
N ALA A 553 11.05 5.67 -19.58
CA ALA A 553 11.97 5.23 -18.55
C ALA A 553 13.41 5.23 -19.07
N ASN A 554 14.37 5.36 -18.17
CA ASN A 554 15.77 5.21 -18.53
C ASN A 554 16.12 3.72 -18.75
N PRO A 555 17.34 3.38 -19.23
CA PRO A 555 17.75 1.99 -19.46
C PRO A 555 17.68 1.09 -18.22
N LEU A 556 17.61 1.66 -17.02
CA LEU A 556 17.47 0.96 -15.75
C LEU A 556 16.01 0.78 -15.30
N GLY A 557 15.04 1.27 -16.08
CA GLY A 557 13.61 1.21 -15.78
C GLY A 557 13.14 2.23 -14.73
N LEU A 558 13.84 3.35 -14.60
CA LEU A 558 13.49 4.44 -13.67
C LEU A 558 12.74 5.55 -14.41
N PHE A 559 11.76 6.19 -13.75
CA PHE A 559 11.03 7.32 -14.30
C PHE A 559 11.31 8.63 -13.55
N SER A 560 11.28 9.74 -14.27
CA SER A 560 11.14 11.09 -13.73
C SER A 560 9.67 11.50 -13.63
N GLU A 561 9.43 12.70 -13.11
CA GLU A 561 8.11 13.32 -13.05
C GLU A 561 7.52 13.62 -14.43
N GLU A 562 8.34 14.27 -15.27
CA GLU A 562 7.95 14.75 -16.58
C GLU A 562 8.88 14.24 -17.68
N TYR A 563 8.43 14.38 -18.92
CA TYR A 563 9.19 13.98 -20.09
C TYR A 563 9.01 14.96 -21.25
N ASP A 564 10.11 15.25 -21.94
CA ASP A 564 10.09 15.96 -23.22
C ASP A 564 10.21 14.97 -24.39
N PRO A 565 9.14 14.74 -25.16
CA PRO A 565 9.17 13.81 -26.29
C PRO A 565 9.93 14.33 -27.52
N ILE A 566 10.21 15.62 -27.60
CA ILE A 566 10.97 16.24 -28.70
C ILE A 566 12.45 15.96 -28.50
N TRP A 567 12.98 16.28 -27.32
CA TRP A 567 14.39 16.08 -26.99
C TRP A 567 14.70 14.71 -26.40
N ARG A 568 13.66 13.93 -26.06
CA ARG A 568 13.75 12.66 -25.34
C ARG A 568 14.53 12.82 -24.04
N GLU A 569 14.22 13.87 -23.29
CA GLU A 569 14.84 14.16 -22.00
C GLU A 569 13.82 13.97 -20.87
N MET A 570 14.29 13.37 -19.78
CA MET A 570 13.60 13.36 -18.50
C MET A 570 13.65 14.75 -17.86
N LEU A 571 12.54 15.16 -17.26
CA LEU A 571 12.33 16.45 -16.61
C LEU A 571 11.65 16.25 -15.24
N GLY A 572 11.74 17.27 -14.38
CA GLY A 572 11.26 17.22 -13.01
C GLY A 572 12.04 16.23 -12.12
N ASN A 573 11.54 15.97 -10.92
CA ASN A 573 12.27 15.21 -9.91
C ASN A 573 12.45 13.71 -10.27
N PHE A 574 13.49 13.09 -9.71
CA PHE A 574 13.94 11.74 -10.08
C PHE A 574 14.55 10.93 -8.91
N PRO A 575 14.27 9.62 -8.82
CA PRO A 575 13.12 8.96 -9.41
C PRO A 575 11.82 9.50 -8.78
N GLN A 576 10.72 9.52 -9.54
CA GLN A 576 9.43 10.03 -9.09
C GLN A 576 8.49 8.90 -8.69
N ALA A 577 7.93 8.93 -7.47
CA ALA A 577 7.00 7.92 -6.98
C ALA A 577 5.75 7.81 -7.87
N PHE A 578 5.11 8.95 -8.18
CA PHE A 578 3.88 9.00 -8.96
C PHE A 578 3.97 8.27 -10.29
N THR A 579 5.02 8.51 -11.06
CA THR A 579 5.15 7.90 -12.38
C THR A 579 5.27 6.38 -12.27
N HIS A 580 6.02 5.88 -11.28
CA HIS A 580 6.10 4.45 -10.98
C HIS A 580 4.77 3.86 -10.50
N ILE A 581 3.99 4.61 -9.71
CA ILE A 581 2.65 4.20 -9.27
C ILE A 581 1.69 4.10 -10.45
N GLY A 582 1.68 5.10 -11.33
CA GLY A 582 0.85 5.11 -12.54
C GLY A 582 1.12 3.88 -13.41
N TYR A 583 2.41 3.59 -13.65
CA TYR A 583 2.81 2.39 -14.39
C TYR A 583 2.30 1.10 -13.75
N ILE A 584 2.54 0.92 -12.43
CA ILE A 584 2.08 -0.27 -11.69
C ILE A 584 0.56 -0.40 -11.81
N ASN A 585 -0.18 0.66 -11.53
CA ASN A 585 -1.64 0.63 -11.54
C ASN A 585 -2.19 0.26 -12.92
N SER A 586 -1.66 0.84 -13.99
CA SER A 586 -2.11 0.56 -15.36
C SER A 586 -1.82 -0.86 -15.81
N VAL A 587 -0.63 -1.39 -15.54
CA VAL A 587 -0.31 -2.80 -15.85
C VAL A 587 -1.23 -3.74 -15.09
N LEU A 588 -1.40 -3.52 -13.78
CA LEU A 588 -2.26 -4.39 -12.96
C LEU A 588 -3.72 -4.34 -13.42
N SER A 589 -4.22 -3.17 -13.79
CA SER A 589 -5.57 -2.99 -14.33
C SER A 589 -5.73 -3.67 -15.69
N LEU A 590 -4.75 -3.51 -16.60
CA LEU A 590 -4.74 -4.14 -17.92
C LEU A 590 -4.76 -5.67 -17.81
N LEU A 591 -3.85 -6.24 -17.02
CA LEU A 591 -3.75 -7.70 -16.81
C LEU A 591 -5.02 -8.26 -16.17
N SER A 592 -5.56 -7.57 -15.16
CA SER A 592 -6.82 -7.96 -14.51
C SER A 592 -7.98 -7.98 -15.51
N ARG A 593 -8.04 -7.01 -16.42
CA ARG A 593 -9.11 -6.90 -17.43
C ARG A 593 -8.95 -7.95 -18.54
N LYS A 594 -7.72 -8.21 -19.02
CA LYS A 594 -7.42 -9.28 -19.98
C LYS A 594 -7.78 -10.66 -19.43
N LYS A 595 -7.40 -10.97 -18.19
CA LYS A 595 -7.76 -12.24 -17.53
C LYS A 595 -9.28 -12.44 -17.46
N LYS A 596 -10.04 -11.39 -17.11
CA LYS A 596 -11.51 -11.43 -17.11
C LYS A 596 -12.09 -11.73 -18.50
N GLN A 597 -11.49 -11.25 -19.59
CA GLN A 597 -11.96 -11.56 -20.95
C GLN A 597 -11.68 -13.02 -21.34
N GLU A 598 -10.53 -13.57 -20.95
CA GLU A 598 -10.14 -14.95 -21.24
C GLU A 598 -10.97 -15.99 -20.47
N GLU A 599 -11.47 -15.67 -19.28
CA GLU A 599 -12.27 -16.56 -18.43
C GLU A 599 -13.76 -16.68 -18.84
N TYR A 600 -14.22 -15.99 -19.90
CA TYR A 600 -15.58 -16.16 -20.47
C TYR A 600 -15.68 -17.18 -21.62
N PRO A 601 -15.38 -18.45 -21.38
CA PRO A 601 -16.24 -19.52 -21.85
C PRO A 601 -16.84 -20.26 -20.66
N LYS A 602 -18.16 -20.08 -20.45
CA LYS A 602 -18.98 -20.84 -19.50
C LYS A 602 -18.71 -22.34 -19.63
N ARG A 603 -17.80 -22.89 -18.83
CA ARG A 603 -17.62 -24.34 -18.70
C ARG A 603 -18.81 -24.89 -17.92
N LYS A 604 -19.64 -25.69 -18.60
CA LYS A 604 -20.76 -26.40 -17.96
C LYS A 604 -20.23 -27.29 -16.83
N THR A 605 -20.62 -26.95 -15.60
CA THR A 605 -20.41 -27.75 -14.39
C THR A 605 -21.07 -29.12 -14.54
N LYS A 606 -20.26 -30.19 -14.54
CA LYS A 606 -20.70 -31.60 -14.50
C LYS A 606 -20.75 -32.10 -13.05
N LEU A 607 -21.51 -31.46 -12.18
CA LEU A 607 -21.91 -32.05 -10.90
C LEU A 607 -23.41 -32.34 -10.95
N SER A 608 -23.77 -33.62 -10.89
CA SER A 608 -25.16 -34.04 -11.02
C SER A 608 -25.99 -33.60 -9.81
N LEU A 609 -27.25 -33.21 -10.04
CA LEU A 609 -28.25 -32.90 -9.00
C LEU A 609 -28.30 -34.00 -7.91
N ALA A 610 -28.04 -35.25 -8.30
CA ALA A 610 -27.97 -36.41 -7.42
C ALA A 610 -26.86 -36.31 -6.35
N ARG A 611 -25.69 -35.72 -6.66
CA ARG A 611 -24.65 -35.49 -5.65
C ARG A 611 -25.07 -34.43 -4.63
N ARG A 612 -25.86 -33.41 -4.99
CA ARG A 612 -26.32 -32.38 -4.04
C ARG A 612 -27.37 -32.93 -3.06
N LEU A 613 -28.27 -33.80 -3.54
CA LEU A 613 -29.38 -34.33 -2.74
C LEU A 613 -29.06 -35.63 -1.96
N PHE A 614 -28.16 -36.48 -2.48
CA PHE A 614 -27.92 -37.83 -1.94
C PHE A 614 -26.45 -38.18 -1.65
N GLY A 615 -25.53 -37.22 -1.66
CA GLY A 615 -24.11 -37.49 -1.41
C GLY A 615 -23.78 -37.84 0.05
N LYS A 616 -22.83 -38.77 0.25
CA LYS A 616 -22.23 -39.10 1.56
C LYS A 616 -21.48 -37.89 2.15
N GLN A 617 -21.05 -38.01 3.41
CA GLN A 617 -20.17 -37.01 4.03
C GLN A 617 -18.89 -36.82 3.20
N LEU A 618 -18.42 -35.58 3.10
CA LEU A 618 -17.31 -35.14 2.26
C LEU A 618 -16.16 -34.65 3.12
N ILE A 619 -15.02 -35.33 3.05
CA ILE A 619 -13.77 -34.90 3.71
C ILE A 619 -13.04 -33.96 2.75
N LEU A 620 -13.05 -32.68 3.06
CA LEU A 620 -12.53 -31.63 2.17
C LEU A 620 -10.99 -31.58 2.14
N ASN A 621 -10.32 -32.04 3.20
CA ASN A 621 -8.86 -32.02 3.31
C ASN A 621 -8.17 -33.37 3.03
N ASN A 622 -8.73 -34.18 2.13
CA ASN A 622 -8.23 -35.53 1.83
C ASN A 622 -7.08 -35.60 0.80
N GLY A 623 -6.44 -34.47 0.48
CA GLY A 623 -5.33 -34.41 -0.49
C GLY A 623 -3.96 -34.84 0.06
N PRO A 624 -2.91 -34.94 -0.77
CA PRO A 624 -1.57 -35.34 -0.35
C PRO A 624 -0.95 -34.31 0.62
N LEU A 625 -0.22 -34.78 1.62
CA LEU A 625 0.46 -33.90 2.59
C LEU A 625 1.58 -33.10 1.92
N PRO A 626 1.63 -31.76 2.10
CA PRO A 626 2.76 -30.95 1.65
C PRO A 626 4.09 -31.42 2.25
N LYS A 627 5.19 -31.26 1.49
CA LYS A 627 6.54 -31.40 2.03
C LYS A 627 6.89 -30.10 2.76
N GLU A 628 7.31 -30.23 4.02
CA GLU A 628 7.87 -29.15 4.85
C GLU A 628 6.91 -28.04 5.30
N THR A 629 6.23 -28.25 6.43
CA THR A 629 5.76 -27.16 7.30
C THR A 629 5.63 -27.69 8.74
N PRO A 630 6.23 -27.04 9.76
CA PRO A 630 6.02 -27.42 11.15
C PRO A 630 4.54 -27.25 11.56
N ALA A 631 3.95 -28.29 12.18
CA ALA A 631 2.53 -28.29 12.54
C ALA A 631 2.13 -27.18 13.54
N HIS A 632 3.08 -26.62 14.29
CA HIS A 632 2.82 -25.59 15.31
C HIS A 632 2.58 -24.18 14.73
N GLU A 633 2.96 -23.92 13.47
CA GLU A 633 2.70 -22.63 12.79
C GLU A 633 1.40 -22.64 11.96
N LEU A 634 0.71 -23.79 11.90
CA LEU A 634 -0.43 -23.99 11.01
C LEU A 634 -1.58 -23.00 11.24
N ALA A 635 -1.86 -22.64 12.50
CA ALA A 635 -2.91 -21.68 12.83
C ALA A 635 -2.59 -20.28 12.28
N VAL A 636 -1.34 -19.85 12.35
CA VAL A 636 -0.86 -18.56 11.81
C VAL A 636 -0.93 -18.57 10.28
N GLN A 637 -0.52 -19.68 9.65
CA GLN A 637 -0.59 -19.82 8.19
C GLN A 637 -2.01 -19.87 7.65
N LEU A 638 -2.93 -20.58 8.33
CA LEU A 638 -4.36 -20.56 8.01
C LEU A 638 -4.93 -19.16 8.16
N LYS A 639 -4.56 -18.42 9.22
CA LYS A 639 -4.95 -17.02 9.41
C LYS A 639 -4.44 -16.12 8.29
N LYS A 640 -3.16 -16.24 7.90
CA LYS A 640 -2.58 -15.48 6.78
C LYS A 640 -3.32 -15.80 5.47
N SER A 641 -3.55 -17.08 5.20
CA SER A 641 -4.29 -17.53 4.01
C SER A 641 -5.73 -17.02 3.98
N MET A 642 -6.41 -16.92 5.13
CA MET A 642 -7.74 -16.31 5.21
C MET A 642 -7.72 -14.81 4.93
N ASN A 643 -6.76 -14.05 5.48
CA ASN A 643 -6.64 -12.62 5.21
C ASN A 643 -6.39 -12.35 3.72
N ILE A 644 -5.58 -13.20 3.10
CA ILE A 644 -5.34 -13.21 1.65
C ILE A 644 -6.65 -13.42 0.88
N LEU A 645 -7.39 -14.49 1.18
CA LEU A 645 -8.67 -14.78 0.52
C LEU A 645 -9.68 -13.66 0.74
N ARG A 646 -9.67 -13.05 1.93
CA ARG A 646 -10.52 -11.90 2.26
C ARG A 646 -10.21 -10.71 1.38
N GLY A 647 -8.95 -10.27 1.40
CA GLY A 647 -8.49 -9.14 0.60
C GLY A 647 -8.71 -9.29 -0.90
N ALA A 648 -8.59 -10.51 -1.41
CA ALA A 648 -8.69 -10.79 -2.84
C ALA A 648 -10.15 -10.95 -3.35
N PHE A 649 -11.03 -11.55 -2.55
CA PHE A 649 -12.35 -12.02 -3.07
C PHE A 649 -13.57 -11.41 -2.38
N PHE A 650 -13.39 -10.59 -1.35
CA PHE A 650 -14.52 -9.98 -0.65
C PHE A 650 -14.81 -8.62 -1.29
N ARG A 651 -15.99 -8.54 -1.92
CA ARG A 651 -16.52 -7.36 -2.62
C ARG A 651 -17.32 -6.53 -1.62
N THR A 652 -16.58 -5.66 -0.94
CA THR A 652 -17.06 -5.00 0.27
C THR A 652 -18.06 -3.85 0.07
N PRO A 653 -18.06 -3.08 -1.04
CA PRO A 653 -19.15 -2.13 -1.31
C PRO A 653 -20.52 -2.81 -1.41
N GLU A 654 -20.55 -4.07 -1.87
CA GLU A 654 -21.78 -4.84 -2.06
C GLU A 654 -22.08 -5.81 -0.91
N GLY A 655 -21.15 -5.99 0.04
CA GLY A 655 -21.25 -7.00 1.10
C GLY A 655 -21.22 -8.45 0.58
N ARG A 656 -20.54 -8.69 -0.55
CA ARG A 656 -20.58 -9.98 -1.28
C ARG A 656 -19.20 -10.63 -1.32
N VAL A 657 -19.15 -11.92 -1.61
CA VAL A 657 -17.95 -12.72 -1.79
C VAL A 657 -17.96 -13.31 -3.21
N ALA A 658 -16.87 -13.11 -3.94
CA ALA A 658 -16.68 -13.62 -5.29
C ALA A 658 -16.24 -15.10 -5.25
N TYR A 659 -17.12 -15.99 -4.78
CA TYR A 659 -16.82 -17.42 -4.60
C TYR A 659 -16.35 -18.13 -5.89
N GLU A 660 -16.84 -17.71 -7.06
CA GLU A 660 -16.41 -18.28 -8.35
C GLU A 660 -14.98 -17.87 -8.71
N GLU A 661 -14.64 -16.59 -8.56
CA GLU A 661 -13.27 -16.10 -8.78
C GLU A 661 -12.29 -16.75 -7.78
N MET A 662 -12.73 -16.88 -6.52
CA MET A 662 -11.95 -17.52 -5.46
C MET A 662 -11.54 -18.94 -5.83
N ARG A 663 -12.49 -19.76 -6.32
CA ARG A 663 -12.26 -21.16 -6.68
C ARG A 663 -11.10 -21.38 -7.66
N HIS A 664 -10.90 -20.43 -8.56
CA HIS A 664 -9.93 -20.52 -9.64
C HIS A 664 -8.61 -19.80 -9.31
N SER A 665 -8.40 -19.44 -8.05
CA SER A 665 -7.22 -18.71 -7.61
C SER A 665 -6.16 -19.62 -6.96
N LYS A 666 -4.89 -19.26 -7.18
CA LYS A 666 -3.76 -19.86 -6.46
C LYS A 666 -3.91 -19.70 -4.94
N ALA A 667 -4.43 -18.56 -4.48
CA ALA A 667 -4.71 -18.30 -3.07
C ALA A 667 -5.64 -19.37 -2.46
N TYR A 668 -6.67 -19.78 -3.20
CA TYR A 668 -7.57 -20.87 -2.78
C TYR A 668 -6.91 -22.25 -2.84
N ASP A 669 -6.07 -22.51 -3.84
CA ASP A 669 -5.31 -23.77 -3.91
C ASP A 669 -4.31 -23.91 -2.76
N ASP A 670 -3.57 -22.84 -2.44
CA ASP A 670 -2.63 -22.78 -1.33
C ASP A 670 -3.37 -22.96 0.00
N TYR A 671 -4.51 -22.28 0.15
CA TYR A 671 -5.45 -22.48 1.25
C TYR A 671 -5.92 -23.94 1.40
N ALA A 672 -6.39 -24.56 0.31
CA ALA A 672 -6.88 -25.93 0.33
C ALA A 672 -5.75 -26.91 0.70
N ARG A 673 -4.53 -26.67 0.21
CA ARG A 673 -3.33 -27.45 0.58
C ARG A 673 -2.95 -27.30 2.05
N LEU A 674 -3.03 -26.09 2.61
CA LEU A 674 -2.80 -25.87 4.04
C LEU A 674 -3.77 -26.69 4.89
N SER A 675 -5.04 -26.82 4.46
CA SER A 675 -6.01 -27.66 5.17
C SER A 675 -5.59 -29.14 5.28
N TYR A 676 -4.74 -29.64 4.35
CA TYR A 676 -4.24 -31.02 4.39
C TYR A 676 -3.30 -31.26 5.57
N LEU A 677 -2.59 -30.23 6.04
CA LEU A 677 -1.68 -30.30 7.19
C LEU A 677 -2.43 -30.54 8.51
N LEU A 678 -3.73 -30.21 8.58
CA LEU A 678 -4.56 -30.51 9.77
C LEU A 678 -4.54 -32.00 10.13
N LYS A 679 -4.33 -32.89 9.17
CA LYS A 679 -4.20 -34.34 9.41
C LYS A 679 -2.99 -34.72 10.27
N LYS A 680 -1.96 -33.86 10.35
CA LYS A 680 -0.80 -34.03 11.23
C LYS A 680 -0.88 -33.21 12.52
N MET A 681 -1.93 -32.42 12.69
CA MET A 681 -2.06 -31.55 13.84
C MET A 681 -2.38 -32.37 15.09
N ASP A 682 -1.53 -32.23 16.09
CA ASP A 682 -1.85 -32.65 17.45
C ASP A 682 -2.63 -31.52 18.13
N LEU A 683 -3.88 -31.78 18.52
CA LEU A 683 -4.74 -30.79 19.17
C LEU A 683 -4.33 -30.50 20.63
N ASP A 684 -3.49 -31.34 21.25
CA ASP A 684 -3.01 -31.13 22.62
C ASP A 684 -2.00 -29.98 22.73
N VAL A 685 -1.51 -29.47 21.60
CA VAL A 685 -0.65 -28.26 21.56
C VAL A 685 -1.40 -26.98 21.92
N LEU A 686 -2.73 -26.96 21.76
CA LEU A 686 -3.57 -25.83 22.14
C LEU A 686 -3.78 -25.86 23.66
N LYS A 687 -3.10 -24.98 24.40
CA LYS A 687 -3.06 -25.01 25.86
C LYS A 687 -4.07 -24.05 26.47
N SER A 688 -4.14 -22.82 25.98
CA SER A 688 -5.02 -21.78 26.54
C SER A 688 -6.44 -21.88 25.99
N ARG A 689 -7.38 -21.20 26.66
CA ARG A 689 -8.76 -21.04 26.16
C ARG A 689 -8.75 -20.24 24.86
N GLU A 690 -7.93 -19.20 24.82
CA GLU A 690 -7.85 -18.23 23.73
C GLU A 690 -7.32 -18.90 22.46
N GLU A 691 -6.26 -19.71 22.59
CA GLU A 691 -5.72 -20.54 21.50
C GLU A 691 -6.78 -21.49 20.93
N LYS A 692 -7.52 -22.19 21.80
CA LYS A 692 -8.57 -23.12 21.38
C LYS A 692 -9.72 -22.40 20.69
N THR A 693 -10.25 -21.34 21.30
CA THR A 693 -11.40 -20.61 20.76
C THR A 693 -11.05 -19.96 19.42
N ALA A 694 -9.93 -19.25 19.32
CA ALA A 694 -9.47 -18.64 18.07
C ALA A 694 -9.29 -19.69 16.96
N PHE A 695 -8.62 -20.80 17.28
CA PHE A 695 -8.40 -21.90 16.34
C PHE A 695 -9.73 -22.47 15.80
N TRP A 696 -10.67 -22.82 16.69
CA TRP A 696 -11.93 -23.45 16.29
C TRP A 696 -12.88 -22.50 15.55
N ILE A 697 -12.93 -21.21 15.91
CA ILE A 697 -13.70 -20.21 15.15
C ILE A 697 -13.14 -20.08 13.73
N ASN A 698 -11.83 -19.87 13.61
CA ASN A 698 -11.18 -19.72 12.32
C ASN A 698 -11.40 -20.98 11.47
N LEU A 699 -11.21 -22.17 12.06
CA LEU A 699 -11.40 -23.44 11.38
C LEU A 699 -12.84 -23.68 10.93
N TYR A 700 -13.84 -23.30 11.73
CA TYR A 700 -15.26 -23.37 11.33
C TYR A 700 -15.51 -22.51 10.10
N ASN A 701 -15.10 -21.24 10.12
CA ASN A 701 -15.31 -20.29 9.03
C ASN A 701 -14.63 -20.79 7.74
N VAL A 702 -13.40 -21.30 7.88
CA VAL A 702 -12.64 -21.97 6.83
C VAL A 702 -13.43 -23.15 6.26
N LEU A 703 -13.88 -24.07 7.09
CA LEU A 703 -14.57 -25.28 6.64
C LEU A 703 -15.84 -24.96 5.85
N VAL A 704 -16.61 -23.96 6.28
CA VAL A 704 -17.81 -23.50 5.59
C VAL A 704 -17.49 -22.93 4.21
N ILE A 705 -16.48 -22.05 4.09
CA ILE A 705 -16.08 -21.46 2.79
C ILE A 705 -15.62 -22.55 1.82
N HIS A 706 -14.76 -23.47 2.26
CA HIS A 706 -14.31 -24.60 1.44
C HIS A 706 -15.49 -25.46 0.98
N GLY A 707 -16.46 -25.71 1.86
CA GLY A 707 -17.68 -26.45 1.51
C GLY A 707 -18.55 -25.74 0.47
N VAL A 708 -18.72 -24.42 0.57
CA VAL A 708 -19.48 -23.62 -0.40
C VAL A 708 -18.84 -23.69 -1.78
N VAL A 709 -17.52 -23.51 -1.85
CA VAL A 709 -16.75 -23.51 -3.10
C VAL A 709 -16.72 -24.91 -3.74
N GLU A 710 -16.40 -25.95 -2.97
CA GLU A 710 -16.26 -27.32 -3.49
C GLU A 710 -17.60 -27.93 -3.92
N LEU A 711 -18.70 -27.60 -3.23
CA LEU A 711 -20.04 -28.08 -3.59
C LEU A 711 -20.74 -27.20 -4.64
N GLU A 712 -20.10 -26.11 -5.09
CA GLU A 712 -20.61 -25.19 -6.11
C GLU A 712 -21.99 -24.62 -5.76
N ILE A 713 -22.19 -24.25 -4.49
CA ILE A 713 -23.45 -23.69 -4.00
C ILE A 713 -23.66 -22.31 -4.64
N ARG A 714 -24.88 -22.03 -5.13
CA ARG A 714 -25.14 -20.84 -5.96
C ARG A 714 -25.95 -19.77 -5.24
N ASP A 715 -27.07 -20.18 -4.68
CA ASP A 715 -28.07 -19.32 -4.06
C ASP A 715 -28.06 -19.46 -2.55
N SER A 716 -27.97 -20.67 -1.99
CA SER A 716 -28.05 -20.87 -0.54
C SER A 716 -27.43 -22.18 -0.11
N VAL A 717 -26.80 -22.20 1.07
CA VAL A 717 -26.34 -23.44 1.72
C VAL A 717 -27.46 -24.49 1.87
N LYS A 718 -28.74 -24.05 1.83
CA LYS A 718 -29.92 -24.92 1.83
C LYS A 718 -30.08 -25.78 0.56
N GLU A 719 -29.38 -25.48 -0.53
CA GLU A 719 -29.32 -26.34 -1.71
C GLU A 719 -28.71 -27.72 -1.41
N VAL A 720 -27.88 -27.80 -0.35
CA VAL A 720 -27.24 -29.03 0.09
C VAL A 720 -27.92 -29.49 1.37
N ARG A 721 -28.63 -30.63 1.30
CA ARG A 721 -29.26 -31.23 2.48
C ARG A 721 -28.20 -31.53 3.54
N ASN A 722 -28.46 -31.08 4.77
CA ASN A 722 -27.57 -31.24 5.93
C ASN A 722 -26.14 -30.71 5.70
N PHE A 723 -25.98 -29.60 4.99
CA PHE A 723 -24.68 -28.99 4.66
C PHE A 723 -23.69 -28.99 5.85
N PHE A 724 -24.08 -28.45 7.00
CA PHE A 724 -23.24 -28.33 8.21
C PHE A 724 -22.89 -29.66 8.89
N ARG A 725 -23.52 -30.78 8.50
CA ARG A 725 -23.15 -32.15 8.94
C ARG A 725 -22.48 -32.97 7.86
N ARG A 726 -22.42 -32.43 6.64
CA ARG A 726 -22.00 -33.16 5.45
C ARG A 726 -20.53 -32.90 5.15
N ILE A 727 -20.09 -31.65 5.25
CA ILE A 727 -18.69 -31.28 5.05
C ILE A 727 -17.90 -31.50 6.33
N GLN A 728 -16.66 -31.96 6.21
CA GLN A 728 -15.82 -32.27 7.36
C GLN A 728 -14.33 -32.09 7.02
N TYR A 729 -13.56 -31.75 8.05
CA TYR A 729 -12.11 -31.89 8.06
C TYR A 729 -11.66 -33.04 8.94
N GLN A 730 -10.61 -33.71 8.51
CA GLN A 730 -9.85 -34.64 9.33
C GLN A 730 -8.72 -33.89 10.05
N ILE A 731 -8.65 -34.02 11.38
CA ILE A 731 -7.66 -33.37 12.24
C ILE A 731 -7.06 -34.46 13.13
N GLY A 732 -5.77 -34.76 12.92
CA GLY A 732 -5.18 -36.00 13.41
C GLY A 732 -6.01 -37.22 12.98
N ASP A 733 -6.44 -38.02 13.96
CA ASP A 733 -7.27 -39.22 13.75
C ASP A 733 -8.78 -38.96 13.83
N MET A 734 -9.20 -37.72 14.09
CA MET A 734 -10.61 -37.36 14.31
C MET A 734 -11.20 -36.57 13.13
N ARG A 735 -12.53 -36.58 13.04
CA ARG A 735 -13.28 -35.83 12.03
C ARG A 735 -14.22 -34.82 12.69
N PHE A 736 -14.24 -33.62 12.13
CA PHE A 736 -15.04 -32.51 12.62
C PHE A 736 -15.86 -31.91 11.47
N THR A 737 -17.17 -31.88 11.65
CA THR A 737 -18.12 -31.11 10.84
C THR A 737 -18.30 -29.70 11.43
N PRO A 738 -18.86 -28.72 10.69
CA PRO A 738 -19.26 -27.44 11.27
C PRO A 738 -20.14 -27.58 12.53
N ASP A 739 -21.14 -28.48 12.51
CA ASP A 739 -21.99 -28.78 13.67
C ASP A 739 -21.16 -29.27 14.88
N ASP A 740 -20.19 -30.17 14.63
CA ASP A 740 -19.31 -30.70 15.68
C ASP A 740 -18.47 -29.58 16.31
N ILE A 741 -17.94 -28.65 15.49
CA ILE A 741 -17.12 -27.54 15.97
C ILE A 741 -17.96 -26.54 16.76
N GLU A 742 -19.08 -26.08 16.20
CA GLU A 742 -19.93 -25.09 16.86
C GLU A 742 -20.54 -25.65 18.15
N HIS A 743 -21.26 -26.76 18.04
CA HIS A 743 -22.08 -27.25 19.16
C HIS A 743 -21.31 -28.21 20.07
N GLY A 744 -20.51 -29.10 19.49
CA GLY A 744 -19.70 -30.08 20.22
C GLY A 744 -18.52 -29.42 20.93
N VAL A 745 -17.79 -28.53 20.25
CA VAL A 745 -16.54 -27.95 20.77
C VAL A 745 -16.76 -26.58 21.40
N LEU A 746 -17.11 -25.56 20.61
CA LEU A 746 -17.17 -24.16 21.05
C LEU A 746 -18.27 -23.89 22.08
N ARG A 747 -19.44 -24.54 21.92
CA ARG A 747 -20.55 -24.44 22.88
C ARG A 747 -20.46 -25.44 24.04
N GLY A 748 -19.34 -26.14 24.21
CA GLY A 748 -19.15 -27.09 25.32
C GLY A 748 -20.11 -28.28 25.27
N ASN A 749 -20.31 -28.85 24.08
CA ASN A 749 -21.22 -29.95 23.80
C ASN A 749 -22.70 -29.67 24.19
N ARG A 750 -23.13 -28.41 24.11
CA ARG A 750 -24.56 -28.05 24.22
C ARG A 750 -25.33 -28.60 23.02
N LYS A 751 -26.61 -28.91 23.24
CA LYS A 751 -27.47 -29.41 22.16
C LYS A 751 -27.64 -28.37 21.03
N PRO A 752 -27.59 -28.80 19.76
CA PRO A 752 -27.95 -27.96 18.62
C PRO A 752 -29.38 -27.40 18.73
N PRO A 753 -29.69 -26.24 18.12
CA PRO A 753 -31.06 -25.80 17.93
C PRO A 753 -31.90 -26.92 17.28
N HIS A 754 -33.10 -27.17 17.80
CA HIS A 754 -34.01 -28.23 17.35
C HIS A 754 -33.53 -29.69 17.56
N SER A 755 -32.41 -29.92 18.24
CA SER A 755 -31.98 -31.25 18.70
C SER A 755 -32.42 -31.54 20.14
N LEU A 756 -32.75 -32.80 20.43
CA LEU A 756 -33.04 -33.27 21.79
C LEU A 756 -31.78 -33.68 22.57
N PHE A 757 -30.69 -34.02 21.89
CA PHE A 757 -29.47 -34.56 22.50
C PHE A 757 -28.21 -33.75 22.09
N PRO A 758 -27.17 -33.74 22.96
CA PRO A 758 -25.80 -33.35 22.58
C PRO A 758 -25.26 -34.15 21.40
N LEU A 759 -24.27 -33.61 20.70
CA LEU A 759 -23.64 -34.29 19.56
C LEU A 759 -22.65 -35.37 20.02
N PHE A 760 -21.79 -35.04 20.98
CA PHE A 760 -20.78 -35.97 21.50
C PHE A 760 -21.34 -36.75 22.68
N LYS A 761 -21.19 -38.08 22.63
CA LYS A 761 -21.51 -38.97 23.75
C LYS A 761 -20.38 -38.98 24.77
N ALA A 762 -20.61 -39.57 25.94
CA ALA A 762 -19.64 -39.61 27.03
C ALA A 762 -18.32 -40.32 26.67
N ASP A 763 -18.37 -41.24 25.71
CA ASP A 763 -17.24 -42.03 25.19
C ASP A 763 -16.62 -41.43 23.91
N ASP A 764 -17.10 -40.29 23.41
CA ASP A 764 -16.57 -39.66 22.21
C ASP A 764 -15.21 -39.00 22.51
N PRO A 765 -14.11 -39.39 21.85
CA PRO A 765 -12.78 -38.83 22.11
C PRO A 765 -12.70 -37.32 21.83
N ARG A 766 -13.60 -36.78 21.00
CA ARG A 766 -13.66 -35.34 20.68
C ARG A 766 -14.11 -34.51 21.87
N LEU A 767 -14.80 -35.11 22.86
CA LEU A 767 -15.29 -34.43 24.06
C LEU A 767 -14.14 -33.82 24.89
N LYS A 768 -12.94 -34.39 24.84
CA LYS A 768 -11.73 -33.85 25.49
C LYS A 768 -11.41 -32.42 25.03
N TYR A 769 -11.77 -32.08 23.79
CA TYR A 769 -11.45 -30.79 23.17
C TYR A 769 -12.56 -29.75 23.31
N SER A 770 -13.72 -30.12 23.86
CA SER A 770 -14.81 -29.20 24.14
C SER A 770 -14.41 -28.12 25.15
N LEU A 771 -14.83 -26.88 24.89
CA LEU A 771 -14.59 -25.77 25.81
C LEU A 771 -15.38 -25.99 27.10
N ARG A 772 -14.71 -25.81 28.25
CA ARG A 772 -15.35 -25.89 29.58
C ARG A 772 -16.32 -24.75 29.83
N THR A 773 -15.96 -23.55 29.36
CA THR A 773 -16.77 -22.34 29.49
C THR A 773 -17.05 -21.80 28.10
N MET A 774 -18.33 -21.73 27.75
CA MET A 774 -18.80 -21.18 26.48
C MET A 774 -18.82 -19.65 26.56
N ASP A 775 -18.29 -19.01 25.51
CA ASP A 775 -18.36 -17.57 25.33
C ASP A 775 -19.52 -17.23 24.39
N PRO A 776 -20.55 -16.47 24.82
CA PRO A 776 -21.69 -16.16 23.95
C PRO A 776 -21.29 -15.36 22.70
N ARG A 777 -20.15 -14.66 22.74
CA ARG A 777 -19.66 -13.84 21.61
C ARG A 777 -19.25 -14.67 20.39
N ILE A 778 -19.06 -15.99 20.52
CA ILE A 778 -18.78 -16.86 19.36
C ILE A 778 -19.89 -16.77 18.30
N HIS A 779 -21.13 -16.47 18.69
CA HIS A 779 -22.26 -16.32 17.78
C HIS A 779 -22.16 -15.08 16.87
N PHE A 780 -21.28 -14.13 17.23
CA PHE A 780 -20.90 -13.01 16.36
C PHE A 780 -19.77 -13.38 15.41
N ALA A 781 -19.05 -14.48 15.67
CA ALA A 781 -17.83 -14.84 14.96
C ALA A 781 -18.00 -15.97 13.94
N LEU A 782 -19.02 -16.81 14.10
CA LEU A 782 -19.26 -17.97 13.25
C LEU A 782 -20.13 -17.59 12.05
N VAL A 783 -19.60 -17.83 10.84
CA VAL A 783 -20.25 -17.45 9.58
C VAL A 783 -20.80 -18.65 8.84
N CYS A 784 -22.09 -18.59 8.55
CA CYS A 784 -22.87 -19.62 7.87
C CYS A 784 -22.97 -19.44 6.34
N ALA A 785 -22.14 -18.55 5.78
CA ALA A 785 -22.14 -18.09 4.38
C ALA A 785 -23.41 -17.36 3.90
N SER A 786 -24.39 -17.08 4.78
CA SER A 786 -25.61 -16.35 4.43
C SER A 786 -25.47 -14.82 4.58
N SER A 787 -26.38 -14.08 3.95
CA SER A 787 -26.39 -12.61 3.99
C SER A 787 -26.77 -11.99 5.32
N SER A 788 -27.54 -12.69 6.15
CA SER A 788 -27.83 -12.26 7.52
C SER A 788 -26.82 -12.76 8.58
N CYS A 789 -25.71 -13.38 8.17
CA CYS A 789 -24.66 -13.83 9.08
C CYS A 789 -23.65 -12.69 9.38
N PRO A 790 -22.92 -12.73 10.51
CA PRO A 790 -21.88 -11.74 10.81
C PRO A 790 -20.80 -11.66 9.73
N PRO A 791 -20.05 -10.54 9.62
CA PRO A 791 -18.91 -10.44 8.71
C PRO A 791 -17.85 -11.52 9.02
N ILE A 792 -17.23 -12.07 7.97
CA ILE A 792 -16.14 -13.06 8.13
C ILE A 792 -14.89 -12.35 8.64
N ASP A 793 -14.32 -12.90 9.70
CA ASP A 793 -13.11 -12.37 10.32
C ASP A 793 -12.13 -13.47 10.70
N VAL A 794 -10.92 -13.04 11.04
CA VAL A 794 -9.85 -13.90 11.56
C VAL A 794 -9.47 -13.47 12.96
N TYR A 795 -9.49 -14.43 13.88
CA TYR A 795 -9.33 -14.18 15.31
C TYR A 795 -7.91 -14.54 15.76
N ASP A 796 -7.23 -13.61 16.44
CA ASP A 796 -5.92 -13.83 17.05
C ASP A 796 -6.06 -14.33 18.49
N PRO A 797 -5.33 -15.37 18.94
CA PRO A 797 -5.33 -15.73 20.35
C PRO A 797 -4.81 -14.63 21.28
N ASN A 798 -3.89 -13.76 20.84
CA ASN A 798 -3.30 -12.72 21.69
C ASN A 798 -4.24 -11.54 21.95
N ILE A 799 -5.21 -11.30 21.07
CA ILE A 799 -6.19 -10.21 21.16
C ILE A 799 -7.64 -10.70 21.00
N LEU A 800 -7.89 -11.99 21.30
CA LEU A 800 -9.17 -12.65 21.01
C LEU A 800 -10.38 -11.93 21.62
N ASP A 801 -10.25 -11.49 22.87
CA ASP A 801 -11.35 -10.84 23.58
C ASP A 801 -11.70 -9.48 22.95
N GLU A 802 -10.69 -8.74 22.47
CA GLU A 802 -10.91 -7.51 21.71
C GLU A 802 -11.59 -7.83 20.37
N ASP A 803 -11.09 -8.82 19.63
CA ASP A 803 -11.66 -9.25 18.34
C ASP A 803 -13.12 -9.67 18.44
N LEU A 804 -13.47 -10.51 19.44
CA LEU A 804 -14.85 -10.94 19.69
C LEU A 804 -15.76 -9.79 20.12
N THR A 805 -15.22 -8.83 20.86
CA THR A 805 -15.96 -7.63 21.27
C THR A 805 -16.27 -6.75 20.08
N VAL A 806 -15.27 -6.47 19.25
CA VAL A 806 -15.42 -5.70 18.01
C VAL A 806 -16.41 -6.38 17.07
N SER A 807 -16.33 -7.71 16.90
CA SER A 807 -17.27 -8.46 16.07
C SER A 807 -18.73 -8.32 16.57
N GLY A 808 -18.95 -8.44 17.88
CA GLY A 808 -20.27 -8.22 18.49
C GLY A 808 -20.79 -6.80 18.32
N GLN A 809 -19.91 -5.81 18.51
CA GLN A 809 -20.23 -4.40 18.28
C GLN A 809 -20.62 -4.17 16.82
N THR A 810 -19.80 -4.60 15.87
CA THR A 810 -20.11 -4.44 14.44
C THR A 810 -21.44 -5.08 14.08
N PHE A 811 -21.67 -6.35 14.44
CA PHE A 811 -22.91 -7.06 14.12
C PHE A 811 -24.16 -6.37 14.67
N LEU A 812 -24.13 -5.94 15.93
CA LEU A 812 -25.29 -5.33 16.57
C LEU A 812 -25.60 -3.93 16.02
N ASN A 813 -24.56 -3.13 15.79
CA ASN A 813 -24.74 -1.76 15.30
C ASN A 813 -24.91 -1.68 13.76
N SER A 814 -24.62 -2.75 13.01
CA SER A 814 -24.85 -2.83 11.55
C SER A 814 -26.20 -3.46 11.17
N GLY A 815 -27.15 -3.57 12.11
CA GLY A 815 -28.52 -4.04 11.87
C GLY A 815 -28.92 -5.30 12.66
N GLY A 816 -28.01 -5.95 13.39
CA GLY A 816 -28.34 -7.11 14.24
C GLY A 816 -29.28 -6.78 15.40
N LEU A 817 -29.42 -5.49 15.75
CA LEU A 817 -30.36 -4.96 16.72
C LEU A 817 -30.93 -3.62 16.24
N SER A 818 -32.24 -3.40 16.41
CA SER A 818 -32.87 -2.08 16.24
C SER A 818 -33.78 -1.75 17.41
N ILE A 819 -33.87 -0.46 17.77
CA ILE A 819 -34.62 0.02 18.94
C ILE A 819 -35.76 0.92 18.46
N ASP A 820 -36.98 0.59 18.86
CA ASP A 820 -38.15 1.48 18.77
C ASP A 820 -38.53 1.93 20.18
N ARG A 821 -38.04 3.13 20.55
CA ARG A 821 -38.28 3.73 21.86
C ARG A 821 -39.76 4.05 22.08
N ASN A 822 -40.51 4.37 21.02
CA ASN A 822 -41.93 4.74 21.12
C ASN A 822 -42.81 3.52 21.39
N ALA A 823 -42.48 2.38 20.78
CA ALA A 823 -43.19 1.12 20.99
C ALA A 823 -42.64 0.29 22.16
N ALA A 824 -41.61 0.79 22.87
CA ALA A 824 -40.84 0.04 23.88
C ALA A 824 -40.43 -1.34 23.37
N ARG A 825 -39.90 -1.38 22.14
CA ARG A 825 -39.61 -2.61 21.40
C ARG A 825 -38.16 -2.66 20.95
N VAL A 826 -37.59 -3.85 20.95
CA VAL A 826 -36.29 -4.14 20.36
C VAL A 826 -36.43 -5.28 19.35
N SER A 827 -35.90 -5.06 18.15
CA SER A 827 -35.87 -6.07 17.09
C SER A 827 -34.51 -6.70 17.00
N LEU A 828 -34.44 -8.02 17.15
CA LEU A 828 -33.20 -8.78 17.24
C LEU A 828 -33.05 -9.75 16.07
N SER A 829 -31.81 -10.00 15.64
CA SER A 829 -31.53 -11.10 14.71
C SER A 829 -32.02 -12.46 15.24
N LEU A 830 -32.39 -13.36 14.33
CA LEU A 830 -32.86 -14.72 14.68
C LEU A 830 -31.81 -15.56 15.42
N VAL A 831 -30.53 -15.20 15.37
CA VAL A 831 -29.46 -15.82 16.17
C VAL A 831 -29.81 -15.79 17.67
N PHE A 832 -30.34 -14.68 18.17
CA PHE A 832 -30.75 -14.54 19.58
C PHE A 832 -31.99 -15.37 19.93
N LYS A 833 -32.76 -15.80 18.93
CA LYS A 833 -33.87 -16.75 19.12
C LYS A 833 -33.37 -18.18 19.22
N TRP A 834 -32.51 -18.60 18.28
CA TRP A 834 -32.00 -19.96 18.21
C TRP A 834 -31.08 -20.30 19.38
N TYR A 835 -30.26 -19.34 19.80
CA TYR A 835 -29.25 -19.51 20.84
C TYR A 835 -29.54 -18.71 22.10
N ARG A 836 -30.82 -18.39 22.37
CA ARG A 836 -31.26 -17.56 23.50
C ARG A 836 -30.59 -17.92 24.84
N LYS A 837 -30.53 -19.22 25.16
CA LYS A 837 -29.92 -19.76 26.40
C LYS A 837 -28.41 -19.60 26.49
N ASP A 838 -27.76 -19.23 25.39
CA ASP A 838 -26.33 -18.96 25.39
C ASP A 838 -26.04 -17.54 25.90
N PHE A 839 -26.98 -16.61 25.76
CA PHE A 839 -26.83 -15.21 26.17
C PHE A 839 -27.41 -14.88 27.55
N GLY A 840 -28.23 -15.78 28.12
CA GLY A 840 -28.85 -15.61 29.44
C GLY A 840 -30.09 -16.50 29.61
N GLU A 841 -30.60 -16.56 30.85
CA GLU A 841 -31.81 -17.32 31.20
C GLU A 841 -33.09 -16.46 31.09
N SER A 842 -32.97 -15.13 30.99
CA SER A 842 -34.09 -14.19 30.85
C SER A 842 -33.90 -13.19 29.70
N ASP A 843 -35.00 -12.58 29.24
CA ASP A 843 -34.95 -11.48 28.26
C ASP A 843 -34.15 -10.28 28.79
N GLU A 844 -34.28 -9.99 30.09
CA GLU A 844 -33.51 -8.95 30.74
C GLU A 844 -31.99 -9.20 30.63
N GLN A 845 -31.53 -10.41 30.94
CA GLN A 845 -30.11 -10.77 30.83
C GLN A 845 -29.61 -10.68 29.39
N LEU A 846 -30.41 -11.14 28.42
CA LEU A 846 -30.08 -11.00 27.01
C LEU A 846 -29.91 -9.52 26.63
N ILE A 847 -30.88 -8.66 26.95
CA ILE A 847 -30.81 -7.24 26.59
C ILE A 847 -29.65 -6.53 27.29
N THR A 848 -29.40 -6.81 28.57
CA THR A 848 -28.25 -6.27 29.31
C THR A 848 -26.93 -6.71 28.66
N PHE A 849 -26.81 -7.98 28.24
CA PHE A 849 -25.64 -8.46 27.52
C PHE A 849 -25.44 -7.69 26.20
N LEU A 850 -26.49 -7.55 25.39
CA LEU A 850 -26.41 -6.85 24.10
C LEU A 850 -26.10 -5.35 24.25
N ALA A 851 -26.61 -4.70 25.29
CA ALA A 851 -26.35 -3.29 25.56
C ALA A 851 -24.85 -2.98 25.69
N GLY A 852 -24.06 -3.93 26.23
CA GLY A 852 -22.60 -3.80 26.35
C GLY A 852 -21.85 -3.65 25.02
N PHE A 853 -22.49 -3.93 23.89
CA PHE A 853 -21.92 -3.86 22.54
C PHE A 853 -22.47 -2.67 21.72
N ILE A 854 -23.35 -1.85 22.27
CA ILE A 854 -23.93 -0.70 21.54
C ILE A 854 -22.99 0.51 21.65
N TYR A 855 -22.61 1.09 20.51
CA TYR A 855 -21.73 2.26 20.47
C TYR A 855 -22.42 3.52 20.98
N ASN A 856 -23.70 3.72 20.61
CA ASN A 856 -24.46 4.90 21.02
C ASN A 856 -24.75 4.84 22.53
N GLU A 857 -24.25 5.82 23.27
CA GLU A 857 -24.35 5.83 24.72
C GLU A 857 -25.80 5.96 25.22
N GLU A 858 -26.66 6.71 24.52
CA GLU A 858 -28.06 6.84 24.89
C GLU A 858 -28.82 5.53 24.69
N ASP A 859 -28.62 4.87 23.55
CA ASP A 859 -29.25 3.59 23.24
C ASP A 859 -28.80 2.52 24.23
N ARG A 860 -27.50 2.44 24.52
CA ARG A 860 -26.96 1.57 25.57
C ARG A 860 -27.64 1.82 26.91
N LYS A 861 -27.65 3.07 27.37
CA LYS A 861 -28.29 3.43 28.66
C LYS A 861 -29.81 3.18 28.64
N TYR A 862 -30.46 3.30 27.49
CA TYR A 862 -31.89 3.00 27.35
C TYR A 862 -32.14 1.50 27.49
N LEU A 863 -31.37 0.66 26.79
CA LEU A 863 -31.44 -0.80 26.90
C LEU A 863 -31.15 -1.27 28.32
N GLU A 864 -30.09 -0.77 28.96
CA GLU A 864 -29.73 -1.10 30.35
C GLU A 864 -30.85 -0.75 31.33
N ARG A 865 -31.47 0.43 31.19
CA ARG A 865 -32.55 0.88 32.09
C ARG A 865 -33.88 0.16 31.90
N HIS A 866 -34.15 -0.35 30.70
CA HIS A 866 -35.46 -0.90 30.33
C HIS A 866 -35.43 -2.40 30.01
N ALA A 867 -34.30 -3.09 30.20
CA ALA A 867 -34.09 -4.48 29.81
C ALA A 867 -35.24 -5.43 30.20
N GLY A 868 -35.80 -5.30 31.42
CA GLY A 868 -36.92 -6.14 31.88
C GLY A 868 -38.32 -5.74 31.38
N ARG A 869 -38.44 -4.65 30.60
CA ARG A 869 -39.74 -4.10 30.14
C ARG A 869 -39.88 -4.05 28.62
N LEU A 870 -38.78 -4.23 27.89
CA LEU A 870 -38.78 -4.17 26.42
C LEU A 870 -39.41 -5.42 25.82
N ARG A 871 -40.24 -5.23 24.79
CA ARG A 871 -40.77 -6.34 23.99
C ARG A 871 -39.76 -6.73 22.92
N ILE A 872 -39.42 -8.01 22.83
CA ILE A 872 -38.51 -8.53 21.81
C ILE A 872 -39.32 -9.05 20.62
N ASP A 873 -39.01 -8.58 19.41
CA ASP A 873 -39.36 -9.25 18.16
C ASP A 873 -38.10 -9.69 17.40
N PHE A 874 -38.28 -10.50 16.36
CA PHE A 874 -37.18 -11.09 15.60
C PHE A 874 -37.27 -10.73 14.12
N GLN A 875 -36.14 -10.31 13.57
CA GLN A 875 -35.99 -9.93 12.18
C GLN A 875 -36.07 -11.14 11.24
N GLY A 876 -36.41 -10.92 9.96
CA GLY A 876 -36.32 -11.95 8.93
C GLY A 876 -34.86 -12.37 8.69
N TYR A 877 -34.62 -13.63 8.34
CA TYR A 877 -33.27 -14.16 8.09
C TYR A 877 -33.13 -14.59 6.63
N ASP A 878 -32.25 -13.91 5.91
CA ASP A 878 -31.95 -14.21 4.51
C ASP A 878 -30.84 -15.27 4.45
N TRP A 879 -31.23 -16.44 3.96
CA TRP A 879 -30.36 -17.60 3.80
C TRP A 879 -29.63 -17.61 2.46
N ARG A 880 -29.83 -16.58 1.61
CA ARG A 880 -29.08 -16.45 0.38
C ARG A 880 -27.60 -16.25 0.66
N LEU A 881 -26.75 -16.77 -0.21
CA LEU A 881 -25.32 -16.52 -0.15
C LEU A 881 -25.06 -15.03 -0.34
N ASN A 882 -24.02 -14.53 0.32
CA ASN A 882 -23.42 -13.24 0.02
C ASN A 882 -22.68 -13.31 -1.31
N ARG A 883 -23.41 -13.38 -2.43
CA ARG A 883 -22.85 -13.63 -3.76
C ARG A 883 -23.26 -12.53 -4.75
N THR A 884 -22.37 -12.24 -5.71
CA THR A 884 -22.70 -11.58 -6.99
C THR A 884 -23.17 -12.58 -8.03
#